data_AF-A0A1M7RIQ9-F1
#
_entry.id   AF-A0A1M7RIQ9-F1
#
_cell.length_a   1.000
_cell.length_b   1.000
_cell.length_c   1.000
_cell.angle_alpha   90.00
_cell.angle_beta   90.00
_cell.angle_gamma   90.00
#
_symmetry.space_group_name_H-M   'P 1'
#
loop_
_entity.id
_entity.type
_entity.pdbx_description
1 polymer ?
#
loop_
_entity_poly.entity_id
_entity_poly.type
_entity_poly.pdbx_seq_one_letter_code
_entity_poly.pdbx_strand_id
1 'polypeptide(L)'
;MLPQRDTVTDPPSPEPAVPASSDQVDATERAADAEPAEAGAAAGADSGRGRGWRPWRRRPGRSRPVVVDPERPPLRGWVAALLALGSGALLVPAFPPYDVWWLAPVSVALLAVAVHRQRARRGAWLGLLHGLVFFSILLNWVGIYVGDVFAYLLAAVEAAYVAGMGALLAASSRVVDRHRWSWPLIVGAAWVTQEAVRARWPFGGFPWGRLAFAETDGPLLRFAVLGGAPLVTFATAAVGGLLVAAAWRRWPFADRPLAQRLLAGAVAASGAPSAGAEAPSAPAGAAGQSGAAGESGAAGESGAAGAERRGGGVRALAWLAAVGIVLLAAWFTPSPAATGRTVTVAVIQGNVPRLGLDFNAQRRAVLDNHVNRTVALAKDVAVGAQKQPDLVIWPENASDIDPLVNEDAYDEISRAAAAIKAPILVGAVLRGPGDYLTNAGLVWAPGQGPVDRYAKRHPVPFGEYVPLRSLARKITTKVDLVRRDFKAGTEIGTVGMPTTNAGTVRVGDVICFEVAYDGLVTDTVNADAELLAVQTNNATFGMSGESAQQVAMARLRAVEHGKWAVVASTSGISATIGPDGTIHDHAGLFSAGTLIRSLALSDDRTLATALGQWPEALFAALSGVGIVAAALLRGRRPARAGRPTREG
;
A
#
# COMPACT_ATOMS: atom_id res chain seq x y z
N MET A 1 8.86 -12.57 -57.92
CA MET A 1 8.79 -11.39 -58.82
C MET A 1 9.66 -10.31 -58.18
N LEU A 2 10.81 -10.01 -58.79
CA LEU A 2 11.72 -8.88 -58.45
C LEU A 2 11.27 -7.63 -59.25
N PRO A 3 11.85 -6.40 -59.10
CA PRO A 3 13.11 -6.02 -58.43
C PRO A 3 12.93 -4.76 -57.51
N GLN A 4 13.86 -3.81 -57.23
CA GLN A 4 15.29 -3.53 -57.56
C GLN A 4 15.93 -2.77 -56.36
N ARG A 5 17.20 -3.08 -55.99
CA ARG A 5 18.40 -2.20 -55.76
C ARG A 5 18.34 -0.91 -54.91
N ASP A 6 19.45 -0.34 -54.41
CA ASP A 6 20.82 -0.74 -54.00
C ASP A 6 21.48 0.53 -53.41
N THR A 7 22.35 0.44 -52.38
CA THR A 7 23.71 1.04 -52.37
C THR A 7 24.46 0.77 -51.05
N VAL A 8 25.78 0.81 -51.12
CA VAL A 8 26.79 0.33 -50.15
C VAL A 8 27.90 1.39 -50.06
N THR A 9 28.50 1.60 -48.88
CA THR A 9 29.97 1.67 -48.64
C THR A 9 30.29 1.90 -47.16
N ASP A 10 31.43 1.36 -46.72
CA ASP A 10 31.95 1.40 -45.34
C ASP A 10 33.49 1.73 -45.39
N PRO A 11 34.29 1.68 -44.30
CA PRO A 11 35.05 2.80 -43.73
C PRO A 11 36.54 2.88 -44.16
N PRO A 12 37.39 3.73 -43.51
CA PRO A 12 38.36 3.14 -42.56
C PRO A 12 38.83 4.01 -41.36
N SER A 13 39.42 3.35 -40.35
CA SER A 13 40.23 3.95 -39.25
C SER A 13 41.71 4.14 -39.66
N PRO A 14 42.58 4.84 -38.89
CA PRO A 14 43.32 4.17 -37.79
C PRO A 14 43.77 5.05 -36.57
N GLU A 15 44.22 4.36 -35.52
CA GLU A 15 45.06 4.81 -34.38
C GLU A 15 46.58 4.91 -34.77
N PRO A 16 47.61 5.21 -33.91
CA PRO A 16 47.71 5.13 -32.43
C PRO A 16 48.57 6.23 -31.70
N ALA A 17 48.81 6.02 -30.39
CA ALA A 17 50.10 6.17 -29.65
C ALA A 17 50.19 7.12 -28.42
N VAL A 18 51.03 6.72 -27.45
CA VAL A 18 50.98 7.03 -26.00
C VAL A 18 52.39 7.00 -25.40
N PRO A 19 52.80 7.95 -24.52
CA PRO A 19 53.19 7.60 -23.14
C PRO A 19 52.80 8.66 -22.07
N ALA A 20 53.52 8.68 -20.94
CA ALA A 20 53.22 9.33 -19.66
C ALA A 20 54.42 10.10 -19.03
N SER A 21 54.17 10.92 -18.00
CA SER A 21 55.06 11.26 -16.83
C SER A 21 54.40 12.41 -16.04
N SER A 22 53.91 12.22 -14.80
CA SER A 22 54.64 12.33 -13.51
C SER A 22 55.32 13.69 -13.25
N ASP A 23 54.87 14.41 -12.22
CA ASP A 23 55.70 14.68 -11.03
C ASP A 23 54.86 15.26 -9.86
N GLN A 24 55.50 15.46 -8.72
CA GLN A 24 54.95 15.29 -7.36
C GLN A 24 55.41 16.46 -6.44
N VAL A 25 54.99 16.44 -5.16
CA VAL A 25 55.65 17.04 -3.97
C VAL A 25 55.14 18.42 -3.46
N ASP A 26 54.57 18.37 -2.24
CA ASP A 26 54.61 19.27 -1.06
C ASP A 26 54.39 20.80 -1.12
N ALA A 27 54.19 21.52 0.01
CA ALA A 27 53.44 21.31 1.28
C ALA A 27 53.68 22.55 2.19
N THR A 28 52.79 22.80 3.18
CA THR A 28 53.03 23.62 4.42
C THR A 28 53.39 25.14 4.25
N GLU A 29 53.21 26.07 5.19
CA GLU A 29 52.42 26.20 6.44
C GLU A 29 52.38 27.70 6.88
N ARG A 30 51.38 28.11 7.71
CA ARG A 30 51.46 29.23 8.72
C ARG A 30 51.75 30.66 8.15
N ALA A 31 51.84 31.77 8.90
CA ALA A 31 51.16 32.38 10.07
C ALA A 31 51.73 33.84 10.22
N ALA A 32 51.15 34.85 10.87
CA ALA A 32 49.80 35.20 11.37
C ALA A 32 49.82 36.74 11.70
N ASP A 33 48.87 37.26 12.52
CA ASP A 33 48.95 38.54 13.27
C ASP A 33 48.97 39.87 12.45
N ALA A 34 48.57 41.06 12.96
CA ALA A 34 47.73 41.47 14.10
C ALA A 34 47.23 42.93 13.86
N GLU A 35 46.25 43.41 14.65
CA GLU A 35 45.87 44.84 14.70
C GLU A 35 46.94 45.71 15.41
N PRO A 36 46.83 47.06 15.35
CA PRO A 36 46.23 47.74 16.51
C PRO A 36 45.29 48.92 16.17
N ALA A 37 44.61 49.42 17.21
CA ALA A 37 43.62 50.49 17.18
C ALA A 37 44.15 51.82 17.75
N GLU A 38 43.45 52.93 17.47
CA GLU A 38 43.18 54.12 18.34
C GLU A 38 42.20 55.05 17.57
N ALA A 39 41.02 55.44 18.09
CA ALA A 39 40.72 56.36 19.19
C ALA A 39 40.79 57.87 18.80
N GLY A 40 39.67 58.60 18.94
CA GLY A 40 39.62 60.04 18.72
C GLY A 40 38.20 60.59 18.51
N ALA A 41 37.69 61.34 19.49
CA ALA A 41 36.37 61.99 19.43
C ALA A 41 36.49 63.50 19.64
N ALA A 42 35.71 64.29 18.90
CA ALA A 42 35.33 65.66 19.28
C ALA A 42 34.15 66.15 18.41
N ALA A 43 33.36 67.09 18.95
CA ALA A 43 32.20 67.67 18.29
C ALA A 43 32.49 69.05 17.68
N GLY A 44 31.68 69.46 16.70
CA GLY A 44 31.63 70.83 16.18
C GLY A 44 30.24 71.11 15.62
N ALA A 45 29.65 72.24 16.01
CA ALA A 45 28.34 72.68 15.56
C ALA A 45 28.46 74.05 14.88
N ASP A 46 27.90 74.20 13.68
CA ASP A 46 27.32 75.46 13.24
C ASP A 46 26.24 75.23 12.16
N SER A 47 25.60 76.31 11.76
CA SER A 47 24.26 76.42 11.23
C SER A 47 24.25 76.75 9.73
N GLY A 48 23.23 76.25 9.03
CA GLY A 48 23.05 76.53 7.61
C GLY A 48 21.63 76.19 7.14
N ARG A 49 20.85 77.21 6.75
CA ARG A 49 19.48 77.00 6.25
C ARG A 49 19.52 76.54 4.79
N GLY A 50 19.15 75.29 4.52
CA GLY A 50 19.03 74.73 3.17
C GLY A 50 17.76 73.89 3.03
N ARG A 51 16.95 74.14 1.99
CA ARG A 51 15.69 73.41 1.76
C ARG A 51 15.97 72.08 1.05
N GLY A 52 15.28 71.03 1.47
CA GLY A 52 14.83 69.99 0.55
C GLY A 52 15.69 68.74 0.38
N TRP A 53 15.66 67.83 1.36
CA TRP A 53 15.44 66.40 1.07
C TRP A 53 14.87 65.70 2.32
N ARG A 54 13.74 64.99 2.20
CA ARG A 54 13.26 64.09 3.26
C ARG A 54 13.65 62.67 2.87
N PRO A 55 14.65 62.03 3.53
CA PRO A 55 14.93 60.63 3.28
C PRO A 55 13.74 59.79 3.76
N TRP A 56 13.40 58.76 2.99
CA TRP A 56 12.34 57.82 3.32
C TRP A 56 12.66 57.11 4.63
N ARG A 57 12.06 57.56 5.74
CA ARG A 57 12.03 56.77 6.98
C ARG A 57 11.25 55.49 6.68
N ARG A 58 11.97 54.39 6.40
CA ARG A 58 11.42 53.04 6.54
C ARG A 58 10.86 52.96 7.95
N ARG A 59 9.52 53.00 8.09
CA ARG A 59 8.87 52.49 9.30
C ARG A 59 9.43 51.07 9.48
N PRO A 60 9.92 50.67 10.66
CA PRO A 60 10.18 49.29 10.93
C PRO A 60 8.87 48.56 10.64
N GLY A 61 8.86 47.73 9.60
CA GLY A 61 7.72 46.87 9.34
C GLY A 61 7.58 46.04 10.59
N ARG A 62 6.57 46.32 11.42
CA ARG A 62 6.11 45.38 12.43
C ARG A 62 5.67 44.17 11.64
N SER A 63 6.60 43.23 11.46
CA SER A 63 6.32 41.85 11.12
C SER A 63 5.36 41.39 12.21
N ARG A 64 4.06 41.54 11.93
CA ARG A 64 3.01 41.02 12.80
C ARG A 64 3.42 39.57 13.04
N PRO A 65 3.69 39.17 14.30
CA PRO A 65 3.92 37.76 14.55
C PRO A 65 2.69 37.06 13.99
N VAL A 66 2.90 36.02 13.18
CA VAL A 66 1.80 35.21 12.68
C VAL A 66 1.16 34.57 13.91
N VAL A 67 0.12 35.23 14.42
CA VAL A 67 -0.73 34.72 15.48
C VAL A 67 -1.37 33.48 14.89
N VAL A 68 -0.82 32.32 15.25
CA VAL A 68 -1.45 31.04 15.01
C VAL A 68 -2.78 31.12 15.74
N ASP A 69 -3.88 31.16 15.00
CA ASP A 69 -5.23 31.23 15.55
C ASP A 69 -5.43 30.12 16.60
N PRO A 70 -5.45 30.47 17.91
CA PRO A 70 -5.57 29.48 18.98
C PRO A 70 -6.99 28.94 19.11
N GLU A 71 -7.99 29.58 18.51
CA GLU A 71 -9.37 29.60 19.03
C GLU A 71 -10.36 28.71 18.29
N ARG A 72 -9.90 27.56 17.79
CA ARG A 72 -10.81 26.46 17.42
C ARG A 72 -10.56 25.24 18.29
N PRO A 73 -11.50 24.85 19.18
CA PRO A 73 -11.34 23.67 20.02
C PRO A 73 -11.22 22.41 19.14
N PRO A 74 -10.57 21.34 19.63
CA PRO A 74 -10.61 20.04 18.96
C PRO A 74 -12.06 19.55 18.86
N LEU A 75 -12.31 18.65 17.91
CA LEU A 75 -13.62 18.00 17.78
C LEU A 75 -14.05 17.38 19.11
N ARG A 76 -15.35 17.49 19.42
CA ARG A 76 -15.96 16.87 20.60
C ARG A 76 -15.65 15.37 20.59
N GLY A 77 -15.28 14.81 21.73
CA GLY A 77 -14.72 13.45 21.81
C GLY A 77 -15.57 12.37 21.14
N TRP A 78 -16.90 12.44 21.28
CA TRP A 78 -17.82 11.52 20.63
C TRP A 78 -17.89 11.69 19.10
N VAL A 79 -17.78 12.93 18.59
CA VAL A 79 -17.71 13.18 17.12
C VAL A 79 -16.42 12.60 16.55
N ALA A 80 -15.29 12.83 17.23
CA ALA A 80 -14.01 12.26 16.83
C ALA A 80 -14.04 10.72 16.86
N ALA A 81 -14.68 10.12 17.87
CA ALA A 81 -14.86 8.66 17.96
C ALA A 81 -15.72 8.12 16.80
N LEU A 82 -16.86 8.74 16.49
CA LEU A 82 -17.70 8.34 15.35
C LEU A 82 -16.96 8.48 14.01
N LEU A 83 -16.15 9.54 13.82
CA LEU A 83 -15.32 9.69 12.63
C LEU A 83 -14.22 8.62 12.54
N ALA A 84 -13.62 8.20 13.66
CA ALA A 84 -12.63 7.13 13.69
C ALA A 84 -13.25 5.74 13.40
N LEU A 85 -14.40 5.45 13.98
CA LEU A 85 -15.17 4.22 13.71
C LEU A 85 -15.63 4.16 12.25
N GLY A 86 -16.23 5.25 11.75
CA GLY A 86 -16.66 5.37 10.36
C GLY A 86 -15.50 5.32 9.37
N SER A 87 -14.34 5.89 9.73
CA SER A 87 -13.10 5.77 8.96
C SER A 87 -12.65 4.30 8.84
N GLY A 88 -12.58 3.55 9.94
CA GLY A 88 -12.22 2.14 9.91
C GLY A 88 -13.21 1.30 9.09
N ALA A 89 -14.52 1.55 9.24
CA ALA A 89 -15.57 0.85 8.49
C ALA A 89 -15.54 1.17 6.99
N LEU A 90 -15.30 2.42 6.60
CA LEU A 90 -15.19 2.84 5.20
C LEU A 90 -13.92 2.34 4.52
N LEU A 91 -12.88 1.96 5.28
CA LEU A 91 -11.66 1.41 4.69
C LEU A 91 -11.86 -0.03 4.20
N VAL A 92 -12.71 -0.82 4.85
CA VAL A 92 -12.99 -2.22 4.47
C VAL A 92 -13.40 -2.37 2.99
N PRO A 93 -14.44 -1.69 2.47
CA PRO A 93 -14.85 -1.81 1.06
C PRO A 93 -13.85 -1.23 0.05
N ALA A 94 -12.76 -0.59 0.47
CA ALA A 94 -11.69 -0.22 -0.44
C ALA A 94 -10.80 -1.42 -0.83
N PHE A 95 -10.86 -2.52 -0.07
CA PHE A 95 -10.11 -3.75 -0.34
C PHE A 95 -10.94 -4.79 -1.10
N PRO A 96 -10.30 -5.76 -1.77
CA PRO A 96 -10.98 -6.91 -2.34
C PRO A 96 -11.78 -7.69 -1.28
N PRO A 97 -12.96 -8.24 -1.64
CA PRO A 97 -13.53 -8.34 -3.00
C PRO A 97 -14.47 -7.18 -3.38
N TYR A 98 -14.33 -6.01 -2.76
CA TYR A 98 -15.23 -4.86 -2.97
C TYR A 98 -14.63 -3.79 -3.87
N ASP A 99 -13.31 -3.59 -3.81
CA ASP A 99 -12.49 -2.82 -4.75
C ASP A 99 -12.92 -1.34 -4.97
N VAL A 100 -13.59 -0.75 -3.96
CA VAL A 100 -14.04 0.65 -3.97
C VAL A 100 -12.89 1.59 -3.56
N TRP A 101 -11.79 1.56 -4.33
CA TRP A 101 -10.50 2.19 -4.03
C TRP A 101 -10.59 3.62 -3.48
N TRP A 102 -11.47 4.46 -4.03
CA TRP A 102 -11.62 5.87 -3.65
C TRP A 102 -12.10 6.08 -2.20
N LEU A 103 -12.58 5.04 -1.52
CA LEU A 103 -12.88 5.07 -0.09
C LEU A 103 -11.62 5.04 0.79
N ALA A 104 -10.48 4.54 0.30
CA ALA A 104 -9.21 4.57 1.03
C ALA A 104 -8.75 6.01 1.37
N PRO A 105 -8.58 6.95 0.42
CA PRO A 105 -8.20 8.33 0.75
C PRO A 105 -9.28 9.07 1.57
N VAL A 106 -10.56 8.72 1.41
CA VAL A 106 -11.66 9.27 2.24
C VAL A 106 -11.55 8.79 3.68
N SER A 107 -11.28 7.50 3.90
CA SER A 107 -11.04 6.94 5.23
C SER A 107 -9.85 7.61 5.92
N VAL A 108 -8.72 7.75 5.22
CA VAL A 108 -7.53 8.47 5.72
C VAL A 108 -7.89 9.90 6.13
N ALA A 109 -8.67 10.61 5.30
CA ALA A 109 -9.11 11.97 5.58
C ALA A 109 -9.95 12.06 6.87
N LEU A 110 -10.88 11.12 7.08
CA LEU A 110 -11.72 11.06 8.28
C LEU A 110 -10.91 10.80 9.55
N LEU A 111 -9.95 9.86 9.54
CA LEU A 111 -9.07 9.61 10.68
C LEU A 111 -8.20 10.84 10.98
N ALA A 112 -7.59 11.43 9.95
CA ALA A 112 -6.75 12.62 10.11
C ALA A 112 -7.53 13.81 10.70
N VAL A 113 -8.81 13.99 10.32
CA VAL A 113 -9.73 14.97 10.94
C VAL A 113 -10.02 14.63 12.40
N ALA A 114 -10.32 13.36 12.71
CA ALA A 114 -10.67 12.92 14.07
C ALA A 114 -9.56 13.18 15.09
N VAL A 115 -8.30 12.90 14.71
CA VAL A 115 -7.12 13.03 15.58
C VAL A 115 -6.55 14.45 15.66
N HIS A 116 -6.85 15.34 14.71
CA HIS A 116 -6.27 16.68 14.68
C HIS A 116 -6.67 17.52 15.90
N ARG A 117 -5.70 18.27 16.44
CA ARG A 117 -5.78 19.03 17.70
C ARG A 117 -6.08 18.21 18.96
N GLN A 118 -6.22 16.88 18.88
CA GLN A 118 -6.38 16.04 20.07
C GLN A 118 -5.06 15.93 20.87
N ARG A 119 -5.15 15.48 22.13
CA ARG A 119 -3.97 15.04 22.88
C ARG A 119 -3.45 13.74 22.28
N ALA A 120 -2.13 13.52 22.24
CA ALA A 120 -1.54 12.28 21.68
C ALA A 120 -2.17 10.98 22.23
N ARG A 121 -2.46 10.89 23.54
CA ARG A 121 -3.18 9.75 24.15
C ARG A 121 -4.60 9.53 23.60
N ARG A 122 -5.31 10.60 23.21
CA ARG A 122 -6.62 10.50 22.54
C ARG A 122 -6.46 10.16 21.06
N GLY A 123 -5.45 10.72 20.39
CA GLY A 123 -5.05 10.32 19.04
C GLY A 123 -4.77 8.82 18.96
N ALA A 124 -4.04 8.26 19.93
CA ALA A 124 -3.82 6.82 20.05
C ALA A 124 -5.13 6.03 20.14
N TRP A 125 -6.01 6.42 21.05
CA TRP A 125 -7.28 5.72 21.24
C TRP A 125 -8.20 5.80 20.00
N LEU A 126 -8.19 6.92 19.28
CA LEU A 126 -8.93 7.07 18.01
C LEU A 126 -8.31 6.22 16.88
N GLY A 127 -6.97 6.16 16.80
CA GLY A 127 -6.27 5.25 15.88
C GLY A 127 -6.57 3.78 16.20
N LEU A 128 -6.62 3.42 17.49
CA LEU A 128 -7.00 2.09 17.96
C LEU A 128 -8.44 1.75 17.55
N LEU A 129 -9.41 2.68 17.69
CA LEU A 129 -10.78 2.46 17.24
C LEU A 129 -10.87 2.21 15.72
N HIS A 130 -10.18 3.02 14.91
CA HIS A 130 -10.10 2.81 13.46
C HIS A 130 -9.54 1.41 13.15
N GLY A 131 -8.39 1.08 13.74
CA GLY A 131 -7.70 -0.19 13.48
C GLY A 131 -8.53 -1.39 13.90
N LEU A 132 -9.16 -1.35 15.09
CA LEU A 132 -9.99 -2.45 15.58
C LEU A 132 -11.20 -2.69 14.68
N VAL A 133 -11.88 -1.65 14.19
CA VAL A 133 -12.99 -1.82 13.23
C VAL A 133 -12.49 -2.37 11.91
N PHE A 134 -11.42 -1.79 11.35
CA PHE A 134 -10.89 -2.19 10.05
C PHE A 134 -10.38 -3.63 10.04
N PHE A 135 -9.42 -3.97 10.93
CA PHE A 135 -8.77 -5.27 10.92
C PHE A 135 -9.69 -6.41 11.40
N SER A 136 -10.60 -6.17 12.34
CA SER A 136 -11.53 -7.24 12.78
C SER A 136 -12.51 -7.65 11.68
N ILE A 137 -12.80 -6.77 10.72
CA ILE A 137 -13.65 -7.08 9.57
C ILE A 137 -12.80 -7.64 8.42
N LEU A 138 -11.70 -6.95 8.06
CA LEU A 138 -10.83 -7.35 6.94
C LEU A 138 -10.21 -8.75 7.13
N LEU A 139 -9.82 -9.07 8.36
CA LEU A 139 -9.09 -10.30 8.73
C LEU A 139 -10.00 -11.36 9.36
N ASN A 140 -11.32 -11.25 9.24
CA ASN A 140 -12.25 -12.20 9.86
C ASN A 140 -12.00 -13.66 9.41
N TRP A 141 -11.52 -13.84 8.18
CA TRP A 141 -11.15 -15.12 7.58
C TRP A 141 -10.02 -15.85 8.32
N VAL A 142 -9.17 -15.14 9.06
CA VAL A 142 -8.12 -15.73 9.91
C VAL A 142 -8.75 -16.64 10.99
N GLY A 143 -9.95 -16.30 11.47
CA GLY A 143 -10.68 -17.07 12.48
C GLY A 143 -11.06 -18.48 12.02
N ILE A 144 -11.29 -18.67 10.72
CA ILE A 144 -11.59 -19.97 10.10
C ILE A 144 -10.45 -20.95 10.42
N TYR A 145 -9.21 -20.52 10.18
CA TYR A 145 -8.02 -21.35 10.31
C TYR A 145 -7.56 -21.46 11.77
N VAL A 146 -7.09 -20.37 12.39
CA VAL A 146 -6.45 -20.39 13.72
C VAL A 146 -7.44 -20.20 14.89
N GLY A 147 -8.69 -19.86 14.60
CA GLY A 147 -9.73 -19.57 15.61
C GLY A 147 -9.86 -18.09 15.94
N ASP A 148 -11.11 -17.67 16.19
CA ASP A 148 -11.50 -16.25 16.35
C ASP A 148 -10.69 -15.50 17.41
N VAL A 149 -10.30 -16.17 18.50
CA VAL A 149 -9.46 -15.57 19.55
C VAL A 149 -8.13 -15.08 18.99
N PHE A 150 -7.46 -15.88 18.14
CA PHE A 150 -6.20 -15.48 17.52
C PHE A 150 -6.40 -14.45 16.41
N ALA A 151 -7.52 -14.50 15.67
CA ALA A 151 -7.88 -13.48 14.70
C ALA A 151 -8.10 -12.10 15.35
N TYR A 152 -8.83 -12.03 16.47
CA TYR A 152 -9.04 -10.78 17.21
C TYR A 152 -7.78 -10.31 17.95
N LEU A 153 -6.92 -11.22 18.43
CA LEU A 153 -5.61 -10.85 18.97
C LEU A 153 -4.71 -10.25 17.89
N LEU A 154 -4.68 -10.83 16.68
CA LEU A 154 -3.98 -10.26 15.53
C LEU A 154 -4.56 -8.88 15.19
N ALA A 155 -5.87 -8.76 15.00
CA ALA A 155 -6.51 -7.47 14.71
C ALA A 155 -6.23 -6.39 15.78
N ALA A 156 -6.09 -6.77 17.06
CA ALA A 156 -5.71 -5.86 18.14
C ALA A 156 -4.22 -5.44 18.08
N VAL A 157 -3.31 -6.34 17.70
CA VAL A 157 -1.89 -6.02 17.44
C VAL A 157 -1.78 -5.08 16.23
N GLU A 158 -2.46 -5.40 15.13
CA GLU A 158 -2.50 -4.58 13.92
C GLU A 158 -3.04 -3.16 14.22
N ALA A 159 -4.11 -3.07 15.01
CA ALA A 159 -4.68 -1.81 15.46
C ALA A 159 -3.76 -1.00 16.39
N ALA A 160 -2.81 -1.63 17.09
CA ALA A 160 -1.86 -0.92 17.97
C ALA A 160 -0.86 -0.06 17.16
N TYR A 161 -0.49 -0.48 15.94
CA TYR A 161 0.33 0.35 15.05
C TYR A 161 -0.43 1.58 14.56
N VAL A 162 -1.72 1.41 14.23
CA VAL A 162 -2.62 2.53 13.89
C VAL A 162 -2.81 3.46 15.10
N ALA A 163 -2.83 2.93 16.33
CA ALA A 163 -2.80 3.75 17.54
C ALA A 163 -1.50 4.58 17.66
N GLY A 164 -0.34 3.98 17.36
CA GLY A 164 0.93 4.71 17.27
C GLY A 164 0.87 5.87 16.26
N MET A 165 0.36 5.59 15.05
CA MET A 165 0.12 6.61 14.02
C MET A 165 -0.88 7.70 14.48
N GLY A 166 -1.98 7.32 15.12
CA GLY A 166 -2.98 8.28 15.64
C GLY A 166 -2.39 9.22 16.70
N ALA A 167 -1.50 8.72 17.56
CA ALA A 167 -0.75 9.54 18.51
C ALA A 167 0.20 10.53 17.82
N LEU A 168 0.89 10.08 16.77
CA LEU A 168 1.78 10.88 15.93
C LEU A 168 1.02 12.01 15.21
N LEU A 169 -0.08 11.70 14.53
CA LEU A 169 -0.88 12.70 13.81
C LEU A 169 -1.46 13.76 14.76
N ALA A 170 -1.99 13.34 15.92
CA ALA A 170 -2.43 14.26 16.98
C ALA A 170 -1.25 15.08 17.57
N ALA A 171 -0.05 14.50 17.66
CA ALA A 171 1.14 15.22 18.12
C ALA A 171 1.55 16.33 17.16
N SER A 172 1.47 16.07 15.85
CA SER A 172 1.91 16.93 14.75
C SER A 172 0.94 18.07 14.41
N SER A 173 -0.26 18.11 15.00
CA SER A 173 -1.28 19.12 14.70
C SER A 173 -0.79 20.58 14.77
N ARG A 174 0.22 20.91 15.59
CA ARG A 174 0.83 22.26 15.64
C ARG A 174 1.67 22.60 14.42
N VAL A 175 2.43 21.64 13.89
CA VAL A 175 3.19 21.80 12.64
C VAL A 175 2.20 22.06 11.51
N VAL A 176 1.15 21.24 11.49
CA VAL A 176 0.07 21.24 10.51
C VAL A 176 -0.78 22.53 10.55
N ASP A 177 -1.12 23.05 11.73
CA ASP A 177 -1.80 24.34 11.89
C ASP A 177 -0.95 25.51 11.37
N ARG A 178 0.36 25.47 11.61
CA ARG A 178 1.31 26.53 11.21
C ARG A 178 1.68 26.47 9.73
N HIS A 179 1.89 25.27 9.20
CA HIS A 179 2.36 24.98 7.85
C HIS A 179 1.37 24.04 7.17
N ARG A 180 0.25 24.59 6.69
CA ARG A 180 -0.92 23.81 6.27
C ARG A 180 -0.68 22.83 5.11
N TRP A 181 0.38 23.06 4.34
CA TRP A 181 0.90 22.20 3.27
C TRP A 181 1.61 20.94 3.76
N SER A 182 2.03 20.89 5.04
CA SER A 182 2.64 19.71 5.64
C SER A 182 1.64 18.59 5.93
N TRP A 183 0.32 18.87 5.90
CA TRP A 183 -0.73 17.87 6.20
C TRP A 183 -0.62 16.60 5.33
N PRO A 184 -0.64 16.66 3.98
CA PRO A 184 -0.48 15.47 3.13
C PRO A 184 0.84 14.73 3.38
N LEU A 185 1.96 15.44 3.56
CA LEU A 185 3.27 14.83 3.78
C LEU A 185 3.34 14.10 5.12
N ILE A 186 2.83 14.70 6.19
CA ILE A 186 2.82 14.11 7.54
C ILE A 186 1.87 12.90 7.58
N VAL A 187 0.71 12.99 6.94
CA VAL A 187 -0.25 11.87 6.88
C VAL A 187 0.32 10.71 6.06
N GLY A 188 0.85 10.98 4.86
CA GLY A 188 1.48 9.95 4.00
C GLY A 188 2.67 9.28 4.68
N ALA A 189 3.62 10.06 5.20
CA ALA A 189 4.81 9.54 5.87
C ALA A 189 4.46 8.70 7.11
N ALA A 190 3.51 9.17 7.94
CA ALA A 190 3.05 8.44 9.11
C ALA A 190 2.37 7.10 8.75
N TRP A 191 1.64 7.06 7.63
CA TRP A 191 0.97 5.85 7.18
C TRP A 191 1.97 4.79 6.66
N VAL A 192 2.92 5.20 5.82
CA VAL A 192 4.01 4.30 5.40
C VAL A 192 4.82 3.81 6.61
N THR A 193 5.11 4.68 7.59
CA THR A 193 5.86 4.30 8.80
C THR A 193 5.16 3.19 9.59
N GLN A 194 3.84 3.27 9.80
CA GLN A 194 3.15 2.23 10.58
C GLN A 194 3.07 0.92 9.80
N GLU A 195 2.83 0.96 8.48
CA GLU A 195 2.86 -0.24 7.64
C GLU A 195 4.24 -0.90 7.64
N ALA A 196 5.31 -0.12 7.55
CA ALA A 196 6.69 -0.61 7.55
C ALA A 196 7.06 -1.38 8.83
N VAL A 197 6.63 -0.89 9.99
CA VAL A 197 6.87 -1.57 11.29
C VAL A 197 6.01 -2.82 11.42
N ARG A 198 4.73 -2.71 11.06
CA ARG A 198 3.72 -3.79 11.10
C ARG A 198 4.06 -4.94 10.16
N ALA A 199 4.67 -4.65 9.02
CA ALA A 199 5.18 -5.62 8.05
C ALA A 199 6.47 -6.36 8.48
N ARG A 200 7.01 -6.11 9.69
CA ARG A 200 8.28 -6.70 10.15
C ARG A 200 8.26 -7.26 11.57
N TRP A 201 7.38 -6.77 12.44
CA TRP A 201 7.36 -7.16 13.86
C TRP A 201 5.91 -7.31 14.38
N PRO A 202 5.66 -8.22 15.35
CA PRO A 202 6.50 -9.33 15.79
C PRO A 202 6.53 -10.48 14.77
N PHE A 203 7.40 -11.48 14.99
CA PHE A 203 7.42 -12.76 14.23
C PHE A 203 7.57 -12.67 12.70
N GLY A 204 8.19 -11.60 12.18
CA GLY A 204 8.29 -11.33 10.74
C GLY A 204 7.24 -10.33 10.22
N GLY A 205 6.24 -9.99 11.04
CA GLY A 205 5.19 -9.02 10.74
C GLY A 205 3.95 -9.63 10.10
N PHE A 206 3.00 -8.76 9.74
CA PHE A 206 1.80 -9.13 8.99
C PHE A 206 1.36 -7.99 8.06
N PRO A 207 1.84 -7.94 6.80
CA PRO A 207 1.66 -6.78 5.90
C PRO A 207 0.26 -6.64 5.27
N TRP A 208 -0.78 -7.29 5.78
CA TRP A 208 -2.14 -7.20 5.22
C TRP A 208 -2.77 -5.81 5.39
N GLY A 209 -3.79 -5.47 4.60
CA GLY A 209 -4.52 -4.21 4.78
C GLY A 209 -3.69 -2.92 4.58
N ARG A 210 -2.58 -2.99 3.83
CA ARG A 210 -1.82 -1.80 3.38
C ARG A 210 -2.61 -1.04 2.32
N LEU A 211 -2.58 0.30 2.35
CA LEU A 211 -3.35 1.12 1.40
C LEU A 211 -3.01 0.80 -0.07
N ALA A 212 -1.75 0.43 -0.35
CA ALA A 212 -1.31 0.01 -1.67
C ALA A 212 -2.17 -1.12 -2.28
N PHE A 213 -2.67 -2.06 -1.47
CA PHE A 213 -3.50 -3.19 -1.94
C PHE A 213 -4.99 -2.83 -2.09
N ALA A 214 -5.41 -1.62 -1.73
CA ALA A 214 -6.75 -1.09 -2.00
C ALA A 214 -6.83 -0.30 -3.31
N GLU A 215 -5.69 0.03 -3.93
CA GLU A 215 -5.62 0.85 -5.14
C GLU A 215 -5.58 0.01 -6.43
N THR A 216 -5.88 -1.30 -6.39
CA THR A 216 -5.64 -2.18 -7.55
C THR A 216 -6.46 -1.85 -8.81
N ASP A 217 -7.61 -1.21 -8.67
CA ASP A 217 -8.39 -0.60 -9.77
C ASP A 217 -8.39 0.94 -9.71
N GLY A 218 -7.55 1.50 -8.83
CA GLY A 218 -7.32 2.92 -8.66
C GLY A 218 -6.18 3.43 -9.55
N PRO A 219 -6.19 4.72 -9.93
CA PRO A 219 -5.13 5.29 -10.75
C PRO A 219 -3.77 5.31 -10.05
N LEU A 220 -3.74 5.29 -8.70
CA LEU A 220 -2.52 5.39 -7.91
C LEU A 220 -1.66 4.11 -7.95
N LEU A 221 -2.21 2.96 -8.36
CA LEU A 221 -1.44 1.72 -8.58
C LEU A 221 -0.21 1.96 -9.46
N ARG A 222 -0.32 2.83 -10.47
CA ARG A 222 0.77 3.14 -11.41
C ARG A 222 2.03 3.67 -10.72
N PHE A 223 1.92 4.28 -9.53
CA PHE A 223 3.10 4.69 -8.76
C PHE A 223 3.91 3.51 -8.18
N ALA A 224 3.38 2.28 -8.19
CA ALA A 224 4.13 1.09 -7.80
C ALA A 224 5.37 0.90 -8.68
N VAL A 225 5.34 1.25 -9.97
CA VAL A 225 6.52 1.17 -10.86
C VAL A 225 7.65 2.13 -10.47
N LEU A 226 7.32 3.21 -9.74
CA LEU A 226 8.27 4.27 -9.36
C LEU A 226 8.86 4.09 -7.96
N GLY A 227 8.07 3.58 -7.00
CA GLY A 227 8.51 3.46 -5.59
C GLY A 227 7.74 2.41 -4.78
N GLY A 228 7.16 1.43 -5.47
CA GLY A 228 6.57 0.24 -4.87
C GLY A 228 5.33 0.49 -4.01
N ALA A 229 4.97 -0.53 -3.23
CA ALA A 229 3.92 -0.43 -2.22
C ALA A 229 4.05 0.82 -1.30
N PRO A 230 5.26 1.21 -0.83
CA PRO A 230 5.41 2.42 0.00
C PRO A 230 4.96 3.71 -0.70
N LEU A 231 5.24 3.89 -2.00
CA LEU A 231 4.85 5.10 -2.71
C LEU A 231 3.35 5.15 -3.02
N VAL A 232 2.72 4.02 -3.34
CA VAL A 232 1.26 3.94 -3.52
C VAL A 232 0.55 4.25 -2.20
N THR A 233 0.99 3.66 -1.08
CA THR A 233 0.49 3.99 0.27
C THR A 233 0.66 5.47 0.57
N PHE A 234 1.85 6.04 0.32
CA PHE A 234 2.11 7.47 0.53
C PHE A 234 1.17 8.35 -0.29
N ALA A 235 0.99 8.06 -1.58
CA ALA A 235 0.14 8.84 -2.48
C ALA A 235 -1.34 8.81 -2.04
N THR A 236 -1.86 7.63 -1.71
CA THR A 236 -3.24 7.43 -1.23
C THR A 236 -3.48 8.23 0.06
N ALA A 237 -2.58 8.10 1.03
CA ALA A 237 -2.67 8.82 2.29
C ALA A 237 -2.45 10.34 2.13
N ALA A 238 -1.59 10.76 1.20
CA ALA A 238 -1.38 12.16 0.85
C ALA A 238 -2.63 12.77 0.19
N VAL A 239 -3.32 12.07 -0.71
CA VAL A 239 -4.63 12.48 -1.26
C VAL A 239 -5.64 12.68 -0.13
N GLY A 240 -5.72 11.75 0.83
CA GLY A 240 -6.51 11.94 2.06
C GLY A 240 -6.15 13.23 2.80
N GLY A 241 -4.86 13.51 3.01
CA GLY A 241 -4.39 14.76 3.61
C GLY A 241 -4.71 16.04 2.81
N LEU A 242 -4.71 15.97 1.47
CA LEU A 242 -5.13 17.06 0.58
C LEU A 242 -6.64 17.30 0.65
N LEU A 243 -7.47 16.26 0.71
CA LEU A 243 -8.91 16.36 0.91
C LEU A 243 -9.24 17.08 2.23
N VAL A 244 -8.53 16.73 3.32
CA VAL A 244 -8.66 17.47 4.59
C VAL A 244 -8.15 18.90 4.46
N ALA A 245 -7.11 19.17 3.66
CA ALA A 245 -6.64 20.52 3.39
C ALA A 245 -7.68 21.41 2.67
N ALA A 246 -8.44 20.85 1.74
CA ALA A 246 -9.56 21.52 1.09
C ALA A 246 -10.74 21.76 2.07
N ALA A 247 -11.10 20.75 2.87
CA ALA A 247 -12.31 20.76 3.70
C ALA A 247 -12.18 21.57 5.00
N TRP A 248 -11.02 21.55 5.66
CA TRP A 248 -10.84 22.04 7.05
C TRP A 248 -11.20 23.51 7.28
N ARG A 249 -11.05 24.37 6.26
CA ARG A 249 -11.44 25.80 6.35
C ARG A 249 -12.93 26.03 6.09
N ARG A 250 -13.63 25.07 5.49
CA ARG A 250 -15.06 25.18 5.16
C ARG A 250 -15.98 24.68 6.27
N TRP A 251 -15.48 23.93 7.26
CA TRP A 251 -16.30 23.40 8.36
C TRP A 251 -16.93 24.55 9.17
N PRO A 252 -18.26 24.77 9.08
CA PRO A 252 -18.99 25.62 10.00
C PRO A 252 -19.47 24.76 11.18
N PHE A 253 -19.84 25.41 12.30
CA PHE A 253 -20.43 24.78 13.48
C PHE A 253 -19.45 23.99 14.38
N ALA A 254 -19.50 24.05 15.71
CA ALA A 254 -20.62 24.41 16.59
C ALA A 254 -21.09 25.87 16.43
N ASP A 255 -22.39 26.16 16.26
CA ASP A 255 -23.55 25.42 16.79
C ASP A 255 -24.56 24.85 15.78
N ARG A 256 -25.31 23.83 16.23
CA ARG A 256 -26.62 23.26 15.79
C ARG A 256 -27.20 23.80 14.44
N PRO A 257 -27.57 22.94 13.44
CA PRO A 257 -28.42 21.75 13.68
C PRO A 257 -28.13 20.51 12.77
N LEU A 258 -27.00 20.46 12.05
CA LEU A 258 -26.78 19.44 11.00
C LEU A 258 -26.77 17.98 11.53
N ALA A 259 -26.22 17.76 12.72
CA ALA A 259 -26.20 16.44 13.36
C ALA A 259 -27.61 15.89 13.65
N GLN A 260 -28.60 16.77 13.93
CA GLN A 260 -29.99 16.36 14.13
C GLN A 260 -30.66 15.97 12.80
N ARG A 261 -30.30 16.64 11.69
CA ARG A 261 -30.80 16.29 10.35
C ARG A 261 -30.24 14.97 9.83
N LEU A 262 -28.98 14.64 10.13
CA LEU A 262 -28.39 13.36 9.76
C LEU A 262 -28.96 12.19 10.60
N LEU A 263 -29.23 12.41 11.89
CA LEU A 263 -29.96 11.45 12.72
C LEU A 263 -31.42 11.26 12.25
N ALA A 264 -32.12 12.33 11.89
CA ALA A 264 -33.48 12.24 11.36
C ALA A 264 -33.52 11.56 9.97
N GLY A 265 -32.55 11.84 9.10
CA GLY A 265 -32.43 11.20 7.78
C GLY A 265 -32.17 9.70 7.87
N ALA A 266 -31.36 9.25 8.83
CA ALA A 266 -31.12 7.83 9.07
C ALA A 266 -32.37 7.06 9.55
N VAL A 267 -33.28 7.73 10.28
CA VAL A 267 -34.57 7.16 10.72
C VAL A 267 -35.63 7.23 9.61
N ALA A 268 -35.56 8.22 8.71
CA ALA A 268 -36.43 8.29 7.54
C ALA A 268 -36.05 7.26 6.45
N ALA A 269 -34.78 6.83 6.39
CA ALA A 269 -34.30 5.86 5.42
C ALA A 269 -34.70 4.39 5.71
N SER A 270 -35.25 4.11 6.90
CA SER A 270 -35.78 2.78 7.28
C SER A 270 -37.29 2.63 7.01
N GLY A 271 -37.79 3.26 5.94
CA GLY A 271 -39.21 3.35 5.62
C GLY A 271 -39.85 2.01 5.24
N ALA A 272 -40.49 1.35 6.20
CA ALA A 272 -41.61 0.45 5.91
C ALA A 272 -42.84 1.28 5.46
N PRO A 273 -43.72 0.76 4.60
CA PRO A 273 -44.82 1.54 4.03
C PRO A 273 -46.05 1.61 4.94
N SER A 274 -46.65 2.79 5.07
CA SER A 274 -48.03 2.97 5.53
C SER A 274 -48.67 4.17 4.82
N ALA A 275 -49.94 4.03 4.45
CA ALA A 275 -50.63 4.92 3.52
C ALA A 275 -51.45 6.03 4.20
N GLY A 276 -51.83 7.04 3.40
CA GLY A 276 -53.18 7.62 3.45
C GLY A 276 -53.38 9.02 4.04
N ALA A 277 -54.42 9.67 3.50
CA ALA A 277 -55.20 10.80 4.02
C ALA A 277 -54.66 12.25 3.93
N GLU A 278 -55.16 12.95 2.90
CA GLU A 278 -55.92 14.22 2.95
C GLU A 278 -55.33 15.54 3.53
N ALA A 279 -55.58 16.62 2.77
CA ALA A 279 -55.50 18.02 3.20
C ALA A 279 -56.83 18.47 3.86
N PRO A 280 -56.91 19.68 4.46
CA PRO A 280 -57.44 20.80 3.65
C PRO A 280 -56.97 22.23 4.01
N SER A 281 -57.33 23.15 3.10
CA SER A 281 -57.71 24.57 3.30
C SER A 281 -56.70 25.62 3.80
N ALA A 282 -56.60 26.70 3.01
CA ALA A 282 -56.10 28.03 3.40
C ALA A 282 -57.22 28.86 4.10
N PRO A 283 -57.00 30.14 4.48
CA PRO A 283 -57.06 31.23 3.48
C PRO A 283 -56.03 32.36 3.68
N ALA A 284 -56.09 33.34 2.76
CA ALA A 284 -55.14 34.44 2.59
C ALA A 284 -55.28 35.60 3.60
N GLY A 285 -54.24 36.45 3.68
CA GLY A 285 -54.26 37.69 4.47
C GLY A 285 -53.22 38.73 4.02
N ALA A 286 -53.69 39.71 3.23
CA ALA A 286 -53.16 41.06 3.01
C ALA A 286 -51.63 41.30 2.84
N ALA A 287 -51.26 41.77 1.64
CA ALA A 287 -50.02 42.52 1.43
C ALA A 287 -50.13 43.96 1.98
N GLY A 288 -49.02 44.52 2.45
CA GLY A 288 -48.91 45.92 2.86
C GLY A 288 -47.44 46.35 2.99
N GLN A 289 -46.88 46.96 1.95
CA GLN A 289 -45.55 47.59 1.97
C GLN A 289 -45.66 49.10 1.72
N SER A 290 -45.37 49.90 2.74
CA SER A 290 -44.80 51.25 2.69
C SER A 290 -44.41 51.65 4.13
N GLY A 291 -43.43 52.52 4.39
CA GLY A 291 -42.51 53.24 3.52
C GLY A 291 -41.15 53.47 4.23
N ALA A 292 -40.28 54.28 3.63
CA ALA A 292 -38.86 54.33 3.98
C ALA A 292 -38.48 55.36 5.07
N ALA A 293 -37.55 54.96 5.93
CA ALA A 293 -36.52 55.75 6.64
C ALA A 293 -35.50 54.72 7.19
N GLY A 294 -34.19 54.94 7.25
CA GLY A 294 -33.33 56.06 6.87
C GLY A 294 -31.85 55.68 7.15
N GLU A 295 -30.93 56.48 6.61
CA GLU A 295 -29.56 56.71 7.13
C GLU A 295 -28.59 55.52 7.36
N SER A 296 -27.70 55.35 6.38
CA SER A 296 -26.23 55.25 6.55
C SER A 296 -25.64 54.79 7.89
N GLY A 297 -25.04 53.58 7.94
CA GLY A 297 -24.25 53.16 9.11
C GLY A 297 -23.48 51.84 9.07
N ALA A 298 -23.26 51.17 7.91
CA ALA A 298 -22.71 49.80 7.90
C ALA A 298 -21.82 49.42 6.68
N ALA A 299 -20.95 50.33 6.22
CA ALA A 299 -20.06 50.06 5.07
C ALA A 299 -18.68 49.44 5.42
N GLY A 300 -18.39 49.20 6.71
CA GLY A 300 -17.06 48.77 7.19
C GLY A 300 -16.82 47.25 7.25
N GLU A 301 -17.83 46.46 7.63
CA GLU A 301 -17.62 45.07 8.06
C GLU A 301 -17.99 44.01 7.00
N SER A 302 -18.92 44.34 6.09
CA SER A 302 -19.38 43.44 5.03
C SER A 302 -18.30 43.10 3.99
N GLY A 303 -17.39 44.04 3.71
CA GLY A 303 -16.27 43.85 2.78
C GLY A 303 -15.23 42.84 3.27
N ALA A 304 -14.91 42.84 4.57
CA ALA A 304 -13.93 41.92 5.16
C ALA A 304 -14.43 40.47 5.13
N ALA A 305 -15.68 40.23 5.56
CA ALA A 305 -16.30 38.91 5.52
C ALA A 305 -16.44 38.36 4.08
N GLY A 306 -16.73 39.24 3.11
CA GLY A 306 -16.76 38.89 1.68
C GLY A 306 -15.37 38.51 1.13
N ALA A 307 -14.33 39.26 1.49
CA ALA A 307 -12.96 38.99 1.07
C ALA A 307 -12.41 37.69 1.68
N GLU A 308 -12.66 37.41 2.96
CA GLU A 308 -12.26 36.15 3.59
C GLU A 308 -12.97 34.94 3.00
N ARG A 309 -14.29 35.04 2.72
CA ARG A 309 -15.04 33.98 2.04
C ARG A 309 -14.51 33.70 0.63
N ARG A 310 -14.21 34.74 -0.15
CA ARG A 310 -13.57 34.60 -1.49
C ARG A 310 -12.18 33.95 -1.40
N GLY A 311 -11.33 34.41 -0.48
CA GLY A 311 -9.99 33.83 -0.26
C GLY A 311 -10.02 32.37 0.25
N GLY A 312 -11.03 31.99 1.05
CA GLY A 312 -11.27 30.62 1.47
C GLY A 312 -11.65 29.69 0.31
N GLY A 313 -12.48 30.17 -0.62
CA GLY A 313 -12.88 29.44 -1.83
C GLY A 313 -11.69 29.10 -2.73
N VAL A 314 -10.86 30.09 -3.07
CA VAL A 314 -9.66 29.93 -3.91
C VAL A 314 -8.67 28.93 -3.30
N ARG A 315 -8.45 29.00 -1.98
CA ARG A 315 -7.54 28.05 -1.28
C ARG A 315 -8.06 26.62 -1.28
N ALA A 316 -9.37 26.41 -1.16
CA ALA A 316 -9.96 25.07 -1.24
C ALA A 316 -9.87 24.51 -2.68
N LEU A 317 -10.08 25.34 -3.70
CA LEU A 317 -9.88 24.97 -5.11
C LEU A 317 -8.42 24.59 -5.40
N ALA A 318 -7.44 25.30 -4.84
CA ALA A 318 -6.02 24.94 -4.99
C ALA A 318 -5.68 23.56 -4.39
N TRP A 319 -6.28 23.18 -3.26
CA TRP A 319 -6.11 21.84 -2.68
C TRP A 319 -6.78 20.74 -3.50
N LEU A 320 -7.97 21.01 -4.08
CA LEU A 320 -8.63 20.07 -4.99
C LEU A 320 -7.88 19.94 -6.32
N ALA A 321 -7.30 21.03 -6.83
CA ALA A 321 -6.41 21.00 -7.98
C ALA A 321 -5.15 20.17 -7.69
N ALA A 322 -4.60 20.24 -6.47
CA ALA A 322 -3.49 19.37 -6.06
C ALA A 322 -3.88 17.88 -6.02
N VAL A 323 -5.10 17.53 -5.60
CA VAL A 323 -5.62 16.15 -5.75
C VAL A 323 -5.67 15.76 -7.23
N GLY A 324 -6.23 16.62 -8.08
CA GLY A 324 -6.25 16.41 -9.53
C GLY A 324 -4.86 16.21 -10.12
N ILE A 325 -3.86 16.99 -9.71
CA ILE A 325 -2.46 16.86 -10.15
C ILE A 325 -1.87 15.50 -9.74
N VAL A 326 -2.12 15.01 -8.53
CA VAL A 326 -1.62 13.68 -8.10
C VAL A 326 -2.26 12.56 -8.92
N LEU A 327 -3.57 12.62 -9.15
CA LEU A 327 -4.30 11.62 -9.97
C LEU A 327 -3.87 11.67 -11.45
N LEU A 328 -3.66 12.87 -12.01
CA LEU A 328 -3.14 13.06 -13.36
C LEU A 328 -1.69 12.58 -13.48
N ALA A 329 -0.83 12.86 -12.50
CA ALA A 329 0.54 12.36 -12.48
C ALA A 329 0.59 10.82 -12.45
N ALA A 330 -0.32 10.18 -11.71
CA ALA A 330 -0.48 8.73 -11.72
C ALA A 330 -0.94 8.23 -13.10
N TRP A 331 -1.94 8.91 -13.72
CA TRP A 331 -2.41 8.58 -15.06
C TRP A 331 -1.32 8.69 -16.15
N PHE A 332 -0.46 9.71 -16.07
CA PHE A 332 0.67 9.90 -16.98
C PHE A 332 1.93 9.12 -16.59
N THR A 333 1.94 8.41 -15.46
CA THR A 333 3.02 7.48 -15.14
C THR A 333 2.94 6.30 -16.12
N PRO A 334 4.01 5.98 -16.88
CA PRO A 334 3.97 4.89 -17.84
C PRO A 334 3.66 3.56 -17.16
N SER A 335 2.69 2.82 -17.70
CA SER A 335 2.54 1.41 -17.35
C SER A 335 3.78 0.66 -17.85
N PRO A 336 4.42 -0.20 -17.03
CA PRO A 336 5.47 -1.06 -17.53
C PRO A 336 4.87 -2.07 -18.52
N ALA A 337 5.67 -2.54 -19.46
CA ALA A 337 5.28 -3.54 -20.45
C ALA A 337 6.45 -4.50 -20.67
N ALA A 338 6.16 -5.80 -20.66
CA ALA A 338 7.14 -6.81 -21.01
C ALA A 338 7.15 -7.01 -22.54
N THR A 339 8.32 -6.90 -23.15
CA THR A 339 8.51 -6.84 -24.62
C THR A 339 9.50 -7.88 -25.16
N GLY A 340 10.05 -8.73 -24.29
CA GLY A 340 10.99 -9.78 -24.65
C GLY A 340 10.34 -11.00 -25.30
N ARG A 341 11.08 -12.11 -25.29
CA ARG A 341 10.62 -13.40 -25.84
C ARG A 341 9.29 -13.82 -25.20
N THR A 342 8.42 -14.44 -25.99
CA THR A 342 7.12 -14.93 -25.49
C THR A 342 7.19 -16.41 -25.14
N VAL A 343 6.60 -16.80 -24.01
CA VAL A 343 6.45 -18.21 -23.57
C VAL A 343 4.99 -18.51 -23.26
N THR A 344 4.52 -19.71 -23.58
CA THR A 344 3.15 -20.15 -23.27
C THR A 344 3.12 -20.84 -21.92
N VAL A 345 2.50 -20.21 -20.92
CA VAL A 345 2.37 -20.74 -19.56
C VAL A 345 0.97 -21.34 -19.38
N ALA A 346 0.91 -22.54 -18.81
CA ALA A 346 -0.33 -23.13 -18.32
C ALA A 346 -0.38 -23.10 -16.78
N VAL A 347 -1.50 -22.64 -16.21
CA VAL A 347 -1.78 -22.67 -14.77
C VAL A 347 -2.88 -23.71 -14.51
N ILE A 348 -2.63 -24.65 -13.58
CA ILE A 348 -3.53 -25.80 -13.32
C ILE A 348 -4.19 -25.68 -11.95
N GLN A 349 -5.50 -25.42 -11.94
CA GLN A 349 -6.33 -25.44 -10.73
C GLN A 349 -7.10 -26.77 -10.64
N GLY A 350 -6.64 -27.66 -9.77
CA GLY A 350 -7.21 -29.01 -9.61
C GLY A 350 -8.51 -29.04 -8.80
N ASN A 351 -8.68 -28.10 -7.86
CA ASN A 351 -9.69 -28.10 -6.81
C ASN A 351 -9.49 -29.17 -5.73
N VAL A 352 -10.16 -29.00 -4.59
CA VAL A 352 -10.18 -29.96 -3.48
C VAL A 352 -11.38 -30.92 -3.58
N PRO A 353 -11.26 -32.17 -3.07
CA PRO A 353 -12.39 -33.09 -2.99
C PRO A 353 -13.48 -32.60 -2.03
N ARG A 354 -14.70 -33.15 -2.16
CA ARG A 354 -15.81 -32.87 -1.23
C ARG A 354 -15.50 -33.42 0.18
N LEU A 355 -16.04 -32.76 1.20
CA LEU A 355 -16.00 -33.21 2.59
C LEU A 355 -16.52 -34.65 2.73
N GLY A 356 -15.79 -35.51 3.44
CA GLY A 356 -16.19 -36.89 3.77
C GLY A 356 -15.11 -37.96 3.65
N LEU A 357 -13.99 -37.67 2.97
CA LEU A 357 -12.82 -38.57 2.87
C LEU A 357 -11.93 -38.51 4.14
N ASP A 358 -11.14 -39.57 4.39
CA ASP A 358 -10.07 -39.52 5.37
C ASP A 358 -8.91 -38.61 4.92
N PHE A 359 -8.03 -38.25 5.86
CA PHE A 359 -6.96 -37.29 5.63
C PHE A 359 -5.97 -37.70 4.53
N ASN A 360 -5.61 -38.99 4.43
CA ASN A 360 -4.65 -39.44 3.41
C ASN A 360 -5.34 -39.55 2.04
N ALA A 361 -6.59 -40.02 2.00
CA ALA A 361 -7.40 -40.02 0.79
C ALA A 361 -7.64 -38.60 0.23
N GLN A 362 -7.84 -37.60 1.10
CA GLN A 362 -7.93 -36.19 0.68
C GLN A 362 -6.64 -35.70 0.02
N ARG A 363 -5.48 -35.98 0.64
CA ARG A 363 -4.16 -35.58 0.11
C ARG A 363 -3.87 -36.19 -1.26
N ARG A 364 -4.14 -37.48 -1.42
CA ARG A 364 -3.97 -38.18 -2.70
C ARG A 364 -4.94 -37.64 -3.75
N ALA A 365 -6.21 -37.41 -3.40
CA ALA A 365 -7.20 -36.85 -4.31
C ALA A 365 -6.86 -35.44 -4.83
N VAL A 366 -6.20 -34.59 -4.03
CA VAL A 366 -5.72 -33.28 -4.51
C VAL A 366 -4.64 -33.46 -5.58
N LEU A 367 -3.64 -34.32 -5.34
CA LEU A 367 -2.63 -34.65 -6.34
C LEU A 367 -3.26 -35.22 -7.62
N ASP A 368 -4.16 -36.19 -7.49
CA ASP A 368 -4.91 -36.76 -8.60
C ASP A 368 -5.66 -35.70 -9.41
N ASN A 369 -6.25 -34.70 -8.77
CA ASN A 369 -6.95 -33.63 -9.48
C ASN A 369 -5.99 -32.80 -10.35
N HIS A 370 -4.81 -32.42 -9.85
CA HIS A 370 -3.82 -31.67 -10.62
C HIS A 370 -3.20 -32.50 -11.76
N VAL A 371 -2.89 -33.77 -11.49
CA VAL A 371 -2.40 -34.73 -12.49
C VAL A 371 -3.43 -34.92 -13.60
N ASN A 372 -4.67 -35.30 -13.24
CA ASN A 372 -5.73 -35.58 -14.22
C ASN A 372 -6.09 -34.34 -15.04
N ARG A 373 -6.06 -33.13 -14.44
CA ARG A 373 -6.27 -31.87 -15.16
C ARG A 373 -5.13 -31.56 -16.14
N THR A 374 -3.89 -31.88 -15.78
CA THR A 374 -2.72 -31.72 -16.67
C THR A 374 -2.73 -32.74 -17.80
N VAL A 375 -3.12 -33.99 -17.53
CA VAL A 375 -3.30 -35.04 -18.54
C VAL A 375 -4.48 -34.74 -19.47
N ALA A 376 -5.55 -34.10 -18.98
CA ALA A 376 -6.63 -33.61 -19.82
C ALA A 376 -6.14 -32.50 -20.77
N LEU A 377 -5.40 -31.51 -20.24
CA LEU A 377 -4.76 -30.48 -21.07
C LEU A 377 -3.84 -31.09 -22.15
N ALA A 378 -3.05 -32.11 -21.81
CA ALA A 378 -2.19 -32.80 -22.77
C ALA A 378 -2.97 -33.42 -23.94
N LYS A 379 -4.19 -33.93 -23.70
CA LYS A 379 -5.08 -34.43 -24.76
C LYS A 379 -5.60 -33.29 -25.63
N ASP A 380 -6.03 -32.18 -25.01
CA ASP A 380 -6.51 -30.99 -25.73
C ASP A 380 -5.41 -30.39 -26.63
N VAL A 381 -4.16 -30.38 -26.15
CA VAL A 381 -2.98 -29.98 -26.95
C VAL A 381 -2.72 -30.96 -28.09
N ALA A 382 -2.77 -32.27 -27.83
CA ALA A 382 -2.51 -33.30 -28.84
C ALA A 382 -3.51 -33.29 -30.01
N VAL A 383 -4.76 -32.85 -29.78
CA VAL A 383 -5.77 -32.67 -30.83
C VAL A 383 -5.82 -31.25 -31.40
N GLY A 384 -4.94 -30.35 -30.97
CA GLY A 384 -4.85 -28.96 -31.44
C GLY A 384 -5.93 -28.02 -30.89
N ALA A 385 -6.72 -28.44 -29.89
CA ALA A 385 -7.72 -27.61 -29.23
C ALA A 385 -7.12 -26.58 -28.25
N GLN A 386 -5.87 -26.80 -27.80
CA GLN A 386 -5.10 -25.86 -26.99
C GLN A 386 -3.66 -25.72 -27.50
N LYS A 387 -3.03 -24.58 -27.20
CA LYS A 387 -1.59 -24.40 -27.47
C LYS A 387 -0.75 -25.26 -26.53
N GLN A 388 0.31 -25.87 -27.06
CA GLN A 388 1.37 -26.49 -26.27
C GLN A 388 1.96 -25.46 -25.30
N PRO A 389 1.92 -25.68 -23.97
CA PRO A 389 2.66 -24.85 -23.03
C PRO A 389 4.16 -25.14 -23.11
N ASP A 390 4.97 -24.10 -22.91
CA ASP A 390 6.42 -24.21 -22.72
C ASP A 390 6.76 -24.55 -21.27
N LEU A 391 5.89 -24.19 -20.31
CA LEU A 391 5.96 -24.57 -18.90
C LEU A 391 4.57 -24.59 -18.22
N VAL A 392 4.43 -25.38 -17.16
CA VAL A 392 3.20 -25.54 -16.39
C VAL A 392 3.45 -25.14 -14.94
N ILE A 393 2.52 -24.41 -14.31
CA ILE A 393 2.53 -24.05 -12.89
C ILE A 393 1.38 -24.76 -12.18
N TRP A 394 1.69 -25.52 -11.14
CA TRP A 394 0.74 -26.06 -10.17
C TRP A 394 0.76 -25.19 -8.89
N PRO A 395 -0.29 -25.24 -8.06
CA PRO A 395 -0.39 -24.45 -6.83
C PRO A 395 0.40 -25.04 -5.67
N GLU A 396 0.41 -24.31 -4.55
CA GLU A 396 0.92 -24.77 -3.25
C GLU A 396 0.09 -25.97 -2.75
N ASN A 397 0.73 -26.93 -2.10
CA ASN A 397 0.11 -28.20 -1.68
C ASN A 397 -0.57 -29.00 -2.82
N ALA A 398 -0.19 -28.78 -4.10
CA ALA A 398 -0.62 -29.66 -5.19
C ALA A 398 -0.18 -31.12 -4.96
N SER A 399 0.91 -31.34 -4.21
CA SER A 399 1.14 -32.61 -3.50
C SER A 399 1.40 -32.41 -2.01
N ASP A 400 0.47 -32.89 -1.19
CA ASP A 400 0.63 -33.00 0.27
C ASP A 400 1.34 -34.31 0.69
N ILE A 401 1.76 -35.11 -0.30
CA ILE A 401 2.55 -36.33 -0.20
C ILE A 401 3.93 -36.01 -0.75
N ASP A 402 4.99 -36.25 0.02
CA ASP A 402 6.38 -35.98 -0.40
C ASP A 402 6.77 -36.88 -1.60
N PRO A 403 6.88 -36.34 -2.82
CA PRO A 403 7.14 -37.14 -4.01
C PRO A 403 8.61 -37.56 -4.12
N LEU A 404 9.51 -37.07 -3.26
CA LEU A 404 10.90 -37.50 -3.23
C LEU A 404 11.09 -38.78 -2.38
N VAL A 405 10.03 -39.20 -1.68
CA VAL A 405 10.03 -40.36 -0.76
C VAL A 405 8.89 -41.34 -1.08
N ASN A 406 7.85 -40.91 -1.79
CA ASN A 406 6.71 -41.74 -2.18
C ASN A 406 6.70 -41.98 -3.71
N GLU A 407 6.92 -43.24 -4.09
CA GLU A 407 7.02 -43.68 -5.49
C GLU A 407 5.71 -43.45 -6.28
N ASP A 408 4.55 -43.72 -5.68
CA ASP A 408 3.22 -43.47 -6.28
C ASP A 408 2.99 -41.98 -6.62
N ALA A 409 3.42 -41.05 -5.75
CA ALA A 409 3.38 -39.62 -6.03
C ALA A 409 4.43 -39.20 -7.08
N TYR A 410 5.62 -39.80 -7.06
CA TYR A 410 6.68 -39.56 -8.05
C TYR A 410 6.25 -39.94 -9.47
N ASP A 411 5.69 -41.14 -9.63
CA ASP A 411 5.25 -41.69 -10.91
C ASP A 411 4.10 -40.87 -11.50
N GLU A 412 3.23 -40.34 -10.65
CA GLU A 412 2.04 -39.61 -11.07
C GLU A 412 2.33 -38.18 -11.53
N ILE A 413 3.26 -37.49 -10.85
CA ILE A 413 3.81 -36.22 -11.34
C ILE A 413 4.61 -36.46 -12.63
N SER A 414 5.41 -37.54 -12.68
CA SER A 414 6.15 -37.93 -13.89
C SER A 414 5.23 -38.24 -15.07
N ARG A 415 4.09 -38.91 -14.83
CA ARG A 415 3.04 -39.16 -15.82
C ARG A 415 2.44 -37.86 -16.35
N ALA A 416 2.15 -36.89 -15.48
CA ALA A 416 1.67 -35.57 -15.88
C ALA A 416 2.68 -34.84 -16.77
N ALA A 417 3.95 -34.75 -16.34
CA ALA A 417 5.02 -34.08 -17.07
C ALA A 417 5.30 -34.75 -18.43
N ALA A 418 5.37 -36.07 -18.47
CA ALA A 418 5.56 -36.84 -19.71
C ALA A 418 4.38 -36.68 -20.69
N ALA A 419 3.14 -36.60 -20.18
CA ALA A 419 1.95 -36.37 -21.01
C ALA A 419 1.96 -34.97 -21.65
N ILE A 420 2.19 -33.91 -20.86
CA ILE A 420 2.15 -32.52 -21.34
C ILE A 420 3.43 -32.09 -22.09
N LYS A 421 4.53 -32.84 -21.95
CA LYS A 421 5.83 -32.60 -22.62
C LYS A 421 6.44 -31.22 -22.31
N ALA A 422 6.18 -30.71 -21.12
CA ALA A 422 6.69 -29.44 -20.61
C ALA A 422 7.06 -29.58 -19.13
N PRO A 423 8.06 -28.83 -18.62
CA PRO A 423 8.39 -28.81 -17.20
C PRO A 423 7.22 -28.28 -16.36
N ILE A 424 7.03 -28.86 -15.17
CA ILE A 424 5.98 -28.48 -14.22
C ILE A 424 6.62 -27.93 -12.94
N LEU A 425 6.23 -26.73 -12.50
CA LEU A 425 6.53 -26.24 -11.15
C LEU A 425 5.46 -26.77 -10.19
N VAL A 426 5.82 -27.74 -9.36
CA VAL A 426 4.93 -28.50 -8.48
C VAL A 426 5.07 -28.01 -7.04
N GLY A 427 4.04 -27.39 -6.48
CA GLY A 427 4.01 -27.03 -5.07
C GLY A 427 3.76 -28.27 -4.20
N ALA A 428 4.70 -28.60 -3.32
CA ALA A 428 4.71 -29.84 -2.55
C ALA A 428 5.13 -29.63 -1.09
N VAL A 429 4.63 -30.51 -0.21
CA VAL A 429 5.10 -30.64 1.18
C VAL A 429 6.14 -31.75 1.27
N LEU A 430 7.36 -31.36 1.59
CA LEU A 430 8.52 -32.25 1.68
C LEU A 430 8.89 -32.53 3.15
N ARG A 431 9.61 -33.63 3.39
CA ARG A 431 10.36 -33.81 4.63
C ARG A 431 11.48 -32.77 4.72
N GLY A 432 11.45 -31.96 5.78
CA GLY A 432 12.51 -31.02 6.10
C GLY A 432 13.61 -31.67 6.93
N PRO A 433 14.59 -30.87 7.42
CA PRO A 433 15.62 -31.36 8.33
C PRO A 433 15.03 -31.87 9.65
N GLY A 434 15.40 -33.07 10.09
CA GLY A 434 14.88 -33.65 11.35
C GLY A 434 13.38 -33.95 11.29
N ASP A 435 12.63 -33.51 12.29
CA ASP A 435 11.16 -33.69 12.37
C ASP A 435 10.35 -32.60 11.65
N TYR A 436 11.01 -31.58 11.08
CA TYR A 436 10.34 -30.47 10.40
C TYR A 436 9.79 -30.87 9.02
N LEU A 437 8.81 -30.11 8.53
CA LEU A 437 8.37 -30.14 7.13
C LEU A 437 8.97 -28.96 6.36
N THR A 438 8.92 -29.00 5.04
CA THR A 438 9.28 -27.88 4.15
C THR A 438 8.22 -27.73 3.08
N ASN A 439 7.79 -26.50 2.82
CA ASN A 439 6.86 -26.15 1.75
C ASN A 439 7.70 -25.64 0.58
N ALA A 440 7.54 -26.24 -0.60
CA ALA A 440 8.50 -26.10 -1.69
C ALA A 440 7.85 -26.16 -3.08
N GLY A 441 8.38 -25.37 -4.01
CA GLY A 441 8.17 -25.57 -5.43
C GLY A 441 9.25 -26.49 -5.99
N LEU A 442 8.86 -27.60 -6.62
CA LEU A 442 9.76 -28.53 -7.32
C LEU A 442 9.64 -28.34 -8.83
N VAL A 443 10.74 -28.13 -9.55
CA VAL A 443 10.74 -28.17 -11.02
C VAL A 443 10.85 -29.61 -11.48
N TRP A 444 9.78 -30.13 -12.07
CA TRP A 444 9.70 -31.48 -12.62
C TRP A 444 9.89 -31.46 -14.13
N ALA A 445 11.04 -31.92 -14.61
CA ALA A 445 11.35 -31.98 -16.03
C ALA A 445 10.82 -33.28 -16.67
N PRO A 446 10.21 -33.23 -17.86
CA PRO A 446 9.62 -34.40 -18.51
C PRO A 446 10.69 -35.44 -18.84
N GLY A 447 10.49 -36.67 -18.36
CA GLY A 447 11.42 -37.79 -18.56
C GLY A 447 12.70 -37.74 -17.71
N GLN A 448 12.88 -36.74 -16.84
CA GLN A 448 14.04 -36.62 -15.94
C GLN A 448 13.66 -36.62 -14.45
N GLY A 449 12.47 -36.12 -14.10
CA GLY A 449 12.04 -35.99 -12.71
C GLY A 449 12.35 -34.62 -12.11
N PRO A 450 12.50 -34.49 -10.78
CA PRO A 450 12.81 -33.22 -10.12
C PRO A 450 14.25 -32.77 -10.43
N VAL A 451 14.42 -31.56 -10.99
CA VAL A 451 15.72 -31.01 -11.42
C VAL A 451 16.14 -29.73 -10.69
N ASP A 452 15.20 -28.99 -10.11
CA ASP A 452 15.44 -27.76 -9.35
C ASP A 452 14.35 -27.57 -8.28
N ARG A 453 14.59 -26.72 -7.27
CA ARG A 453 13.61 -26.45 -6.19
C ARG A 453 13.81 -25.11 -5.47
N TYR A 454 12.70 -24.52 -5.04
CA TYR A 454 12.65 -23.47 -4.03
C TYR A 454 11.98 -23.98 -2.75
N ALA A 455 12.39 -23.45 -1.59
CA ALA A 455 11.78 -23.74 -0.29
C ALA A 455 11.33 -22.43 0.38
N LYS A 456 10.05 -22.35 0.72
CA LYS A 456 9.38 -21.17 1.31
C LYS A 456 10.20 -20.57 2.46
N ARG A 457 10.65 -19.32 2.29
CA ARG A 457 11.44 -18.56 3.25
C ARG A 457 10.62 -17.97 4.38
N HIS A 458 9.33 -17.71 4.16
CA HIS A 458 8.44 -17.11 5.16
C HIS A 458 7.23 -18.00 5.50
N PRO A 459 7.43 -19.04 6.34
CA PRO A 459 6.34 -19.82 6.91
C PRO A 459 5.36 -18.93 7.71
N VAL A 460 4.06 -19.24 7.63
CA VAL A 460 2.99 -18.46 8.28
C VAL A 460 2.93 -18.77 9.78
N PRO A 461 3.03 -17.75 10.67
CA PRO A 461 2.86 -17.94 12.11
C PRO A 461 1.47 -18.49 12.47
N PHE A 462 1.43 -19.44 13.40
CA PHE A 462 0.25 -20.21 13.85
C PHE A 462 -0.42 -21.10 12.78
N GLY A 463 0.00 -21.05 11.52
CA GLY A 463 -0.45 -21.94 10.45
C GLY A 463 0.57 -23.03 10.10
N GLU A 464 1.78 -22.62 9.73
CA GLU A 464 2.87 -23.52 9.35
C GLU A 464 3.87 -23.76 10.49
N TYR A 465 3.97 -22.84 11.46
CA TYR A 465 4.71 -23.07 12.70
C TYR A 465 4.02 -22.37 13.87
N VAL A 466 4.22 -22.81 15.11
CA VAL A 466 3.57 -22.19 16.29
C VAL A 466 4.57 -21.41 17.16
N PRO A 467 4.62 -20.07 17.06
CA PRO A 467 5.38 -19.24 17.99
C PRO A 467 4.95 -19.48 19.44
N LEU A 468 5.91 -19.65 20.35
CA LEU A 468 5.66 -19.80 21.79
C LEU A 468 4.60 -20.87 22.12
N ARG A 469 4.63 -22.02 21.43
CA ARG A 469 3.62 -23.09 21.49
C ARG A 469 3.11 -23.44 22.90
N SER A 470 3.98 -23.46 23.91
CA SER A 470 3.62 -23.73 25.31
C SER A 470 2.76 -22.65 25.98
N LEU A 471 2.84 -21.41 25.52
CA LEU A 471 1.95 -20.30 25.89
C LEU A 471 0.69 -20.30 25.03
N ALA A 472 0.83 -20.50 23.71
CA ALA A 472 -0.29 -20.49 22.78
C ALA A 472 -1.32 -21.60 23.08
N ARG A 473 -0.87 -22.79 23.49
CA ARG A 473 -1.73 -23.91 23.92
C ARG A 473 -2.59 -23.56 25.15
N LYS A 474 -2.20 -22.57 25.98
CA LYS A 474 -3.03 -22.09 27.11
C LYS A 474 -4.22 -21.25 26.66
N ILE A 475 -4.23 -20.78 25.41
CA ILE A 475 -5.29 -19.94 24.82
C ILE A 475 -6.21 -20.79 23.95
N THR A 476 -5.67 -21.71 23.14
CA THR A 476 -6.46 -22.66 22.34
C THR A 476 -5.73 -23.98 22.12
N THR A 477 -6.47 -25.07 22.01
CA THR A 477 -5.96 -26.37 21.57
C THR A 477 -5.82 -26.47 20.04
N LYS A 478 -6.39 -25.53 19.26
CA LYS A 478 -6.24 -25.51 17.78
C LYS A 478 -4.77 -25.50 17.31
N VAL A 479 -3.84 -24.98 18.11
CA VAL A 479 -2.40 -24.99 17.76
C VAL A 479 -1.81 -26.40 17.61
N ASP A 480 -2.47 -27.42 18.16
CA ASP A 480 -2.04 -28.82 18.04
C ASP A 480 -2.50 -29.49 16.73
N LEU A 481 -3.28 -28.78 15.89
CA LEU A 481 -3.51 -29.15 14.50
C LEU A 481 -2.23 -29.02 13.66
N VAL A 482 -1.36 -28.05 14.00
CA VAL A 482 0.00 -27.93 13.45
C VAL A 482 0.89 -28.97 14.14
N ARG A 483 0.80 -30.22 13.69
CA ARG A 483 1.47 -31.38 14.32
C ARG A 483 2.99 -31.39 14.15
N ARG A 484 3.49 -30.84 13.06
CA ARG A 484 4.91 -30.61 12.76
C ARG A 484 5.05 -29.18 12.26
N ASP A 485 6.03 -28.46 12.78
CA ASP A 485 6.35 -27.13 12.30
C ASP A 485 7.05 -27.23 10.93
N PHE A 486 6.85 -26.25 10.08
CA PHE A 486 7.62 -26.06 8.85
C PHE A 486 8.91 -25.29 9.14
N LYS A 487 9.98 -25.67 8.45
CA LYS A 487 11.27 -24.98 8.46
C LYS A 487 11.34 -24.02 7.27
N ALA A 488 11.67 -22.76 7.54
CA ALA A 488 11.97 -21.75 6.53
C ALA A 488 13.18 -22.14 5.68
N GLY A 489 13.08 -21.94 4.37
CA GLY A 489 14.22 -21.98 3.44
C GLY A 489 15.16 -20.77 3.59
N THR A 490 16.31 -20.85 2.92
CA THR A 490 17.37 -19.83 2.93
C THR A 490 17.67 -19.23 1.57
N GLU A 491 17.41 -19.97 0.49
CA GLU A 491 17.71 -19.57 -0.88
C GLU A 491 16.68 -18.59 -1.44
N ILE A 492 17.09 -17.73 -2.38
CA ILE A 492 16.18 -16.77 -3.04
C ILE A 492 15.12 -17.53 -3.86
N GLY A 493 13.92 -16.98 -3.97
CA GLY A 493 12.76 -17.59 -4.63
C GLY A 493 12.84 -17.60 -6.15
N THR A 494 13.84 -18.24 -6.73
CA THR A 494 14.02 -18.38 -8.18
C THR A 494 14.35 -19.81 -8.57
N VAL A 495 13.68 -20.33 -9.60
CA VAL A 495 13.94 -21.67 -10.16
C VAL A 495 14.07 -21.61 -11.69
N GLY A 496 14.91 -22.48 -12.24
CA GLY A 496 15.11 -22.62 -13.69
C GLY A 496 14.17 -23.66 -14.29
N MET A 497 13.23 -23.24 -15.14
CA MET A 497 12.34 -24.13 -15.89
C MET A 497 12.97 -24.49 -17.24
N PRO A 498 13.48 -25.72 -17.47
CA PRO A 498 14.09 -26.11 -18.74
C PRO A 498 13.01 -26.37 -19.80
N THR A 499 12.62 -25.34 -20.56
CA THR A 499 11.56 -25.45 -21.57
C THR A 499 12.10 -25.99 -22.90
N THR A 500 11.24 -26.70 -23.64
CA THR A 500 11.61 -27.34 -24.92
C THR A 500 11.89 -26.35 -26.04
N ASN A 501 11.14 -25.25 -26.13
CA ASN A 501 11.19 -24.31 -27.27
C ASN A 501 11.80 -22.94 -26.94
N ALA A 502 11.96 -22.63 -25.65
CA ALA A 502 12.34 -21.31 -25.19
C ALA A 502 13.54 -21.34 -24.21
N GLY A 503 14.30 -22.43 -24.17
CA GLY A 503 15.44 -22.59 -23.25
C GLY A 503 15.01 -22.55 -21.78
N THR A 504 15.94 -22.22 -20.88
CA THR A 504 15.61 -22.08 -19.45
C THR A 504 14.86 -20.78 -19.21
N VAL A 505 13.66 -20.85 -18.63
CA VAL A 505 12.93 -19.68 -18.10
C VAL A 505 13.20 -19.56 -16.62
N ARG A 506 13.68 -18.40 -16.14
CA ARG A 506 13.81 -18.15 -14.69
C ARG A 506 12.48 -17.69 -14.12
N VAL A 507 11.85 -18.57 -13.35
CA VAL A 507 10.58 -18.28 -12.66
C VAL A 507 10.89 -17.84 -11.23
N GLY A 508 10.38 -16.67 -10.85
CA GLY A 508 10.37 -16.22 -9.47
C GLY A 508 9.24 -16.90 -8.71
N ASP A 509 9.56 -17.92 -7.92
CA ASP A 509 8.60 -18.67 -7.12
C ASP A 509 8.34 -17.97 -5.78
N VAL A 510 7.09 -17.64 -5.52
CA VAL A 510 6.64 -16.81 -4.40
C VAL A 510 5.48 -17.52 -3.71
N ILE A 511 5.77 -18.26 -2.65
CA ILE A 511 4.79 -19.20 -2.10
C ILE A 511 3.85 -18.48 -1.11
N CYS A 512 2.57 -18.46 -1.46
CA CYS A 512 1.46 -18.08 -0.61
C CYS A 512 1.57 -16.63 -0.10
N PHE A 513 1.70 -16.44 1.22
CA PHE A 513 1.78 -15.12 1.85
C PHE A 513 3.07 -14.35 1.51
N GLU A 514 4.08 -14.99 0.90
CA GLU A 514 5.33 -14.32 0.48
C GLU A 514 5.09 -13.13 -0.46
N VAL A 515 4.03 -13.18 -1.28
CA VAL A 515 3.63 -12.09 -2.19
C VAL A 515 3.32 -10.78 -1.45
N ALA A 516 2.98 -10.85 -0.16
CA ALA A 516 2.66 -9.71 0.67
C ALA A 516 3.91 -8.95 1.17
N TYR A 517 5.11 -9.54 1.06
CA TYR A 517 6.36 -9.00 1.60
C TYR A 517 7.26 -8.39 0.52
N ASP A 518 7.39 -7.06 0.54
CA ASP A 518 8.13 -6.26 -0.47
C ASP A 518 9.54 -6.81 -0.73
N GLY A 519 10.29 -7.15 0.33
CA GLY A 519 11.66 -7.64 0.23
C GLY A 519 11.81 -9.00 -0.45
N LEU A 520 10.90 -9.96 -0.19
CA LEU A 520 10.97 -11.33 -0.72
C LEU A 520 10.61 -11.42 -2.21
N VAL A 521 9.83 -10.47 -2.72
CA VAL A 521 9.54 -10.38 -4.16
C VAL A 521 10.63 -9.57 -4.85
N THR A 522 11.13 -8.50 -4.20
CA THR A 522 12.21 -7.66 -4.74
C THR A 522 13.53 -8.42 -4.90
N ASP A 523 13.91 -9.28 -3.96
CA ASP A 523 15.16 -10.06 -4.10
C ASP A 523 15.04 -11.19 -5.13
N THR A 524 13.90 -11.88 -5.19
CA THR A 524 13.52 -12.82 -6.27
C THR A 524 13.62 -12.17 -7.65
N VAL A 525 13.12 -10.94 -7.81
CA VAL A 525 13.22 -10.20 -9.07
C VAL A 525 14.65 -9.75 -9.37
N ASN A 526 15.43 -9.37 -8.35
CA ASN A 526 16.83 -8.98 -8.53
C ASN A 526 17.78 -10.17 -8.77
N ALA A 527 17.34 -11.40 -8.46
CA ALA A 527 17.92 -12.68 -8.92
C ALA A 527 17.44 -13.08 -10.34
N ASP A 528 16.97 -12.10 -11.11
CA ASP A 528 16.59 -12.17 -12.52
C ASP A 528 15.45 -13.17 -12.83
N ALA A 529 14.40 -13.17 -12.00
CA ALA A 529 13.13 -13.76 -12.42
C ALA A 529 12.59 -13.04 -13.67
N GLU A 530 12.22 -13.79 -14.71
CA GLU A 530 11.59 -13.29 -15.94
C GLU A 530 10.06 -13.13 -15.78
N LEU A 531 9.45 -13.92 -14.89
CA LEU A 531 8.05 -13.88 -14.48
C LEU A 531 7.90 -14.30 -13.01
N LEU A 532 6.80 -13.93 -12.36
CA LEU A 532 6.46 -14.35 -11.00
C LEU A 532 5.41 -15.47 -11.01
N ALA A 533 5.66 -16.57 -10.31
CA ALA A 533 4.68 -17.61 -10.01
C ALA A 533 4.29 -17.52 -8.53
N VAL A 534 3.02 -17.22 -8.26
CA VAL A 534 2.47 -17.19 -6.91
C VAL A 534 1.72 -18.50 -6.66
N GLN A 535 2.41 -19.49 -6.10
CA GLN A 535 1.81 -20.77 -5.71
C GLN A 535 1.02 -20.58 -4.41
N THR A 536 -0.26 -20.96 -4.35
CA THR A 536 -1.05 -20.79 -3.12
C THR A 536 -2.16 -21.82 -2.89
N ASN A 537 -2.48 -22.08 -1.63
CA ASN A 537 -3.58 -22.96 -1.23
C ASN A 537 -4.62 -22.23 -0.38
N ASN A 538 -5.64 -21.65 -1.04
CA ASN A 538 -6.70 -20.92 -0.33
C ASN A 538 -7.85 -21.82 0.18
N ALA A 539 -7.75 -23.16 0.08
CA ALA A 539 -8.83 -24.08 0.46
C ALA A 539 -9.31 -23.91 1.91
N THR A 540 -8.37 -23.61 2.81
CA THR A 540 -8.63 -23.43 4.24
C THR A 540 -9.34 -22.13 4.58
N PHE A 541 -9.35 -21.14 3.67
CA PHE A 541 -9.97 -19.83 3.88
C PHE A 541 -11.41 -19.73 3.34
N GLY A 542 -11.93 -20.78 2.70
CA GLY A 542 -13.32 -20.87 2.25
C GLY A 542 -13.72 -19.79 1.25
N MET A 543 -15.01 -19.46 1.21
CA MET A 543 -15.58 -18.40 0.35
C MET A 543 -15.34 -16.98 0.91
N SER A 544 -14.16 -16.72 1.48
CA SER A 544 -13.81 -15.44 2.09
C SER A 544 -13.04 -14.50 1.15
N GLY A 545 -12.79 -13.27 1.59
CA GLY A 545 -12.05 -12.28 0.83
C GLY A 545 -10.54 -12.53 0.69
N GLU A 546 -9.97 -13.51 1.41
CA GLU A 546 -8.52 -13.76 1.48
C GLU A 546 -7.90 -13.96 0.08
N SER A 547 -8.45 -14.87 -0.73
CA SER A 547 -7.90 -15.17 -2.05
C SER A 547 -7.97 -13.96 -3.00
N ALA A 548 -9.00 -13.12 -2.89
CA ALA A 548 -9.10 -11.88 -3.65
C ALA A 548 -8.07 -10.84 -3.17
N GLN A 549 -7.83 -10.75 -1.86
CA GLN A 549 -6.78 -9.90 -1.28
C GLN A 549 -5.38 -10.33 -1.74
N GLN A 550 -5.12 -11.63 -1.83
CA GLN A 550 -3.85 -12.15 -2.33
C GLN A 550 -3.65 -11.90 -3.84
N VAL A 551 -4.70 -12.03 -4.66
CA VAL A 551 -4.65 -11.64 -6.08
C VAL A 551 -4.34 -10.15 -6.22
N ALA A 552 -4.91 -9.27 -5.38
CA ALA A 552 -4.60 -7.85 -5.39
C ALA A 552 -3.13 -7.55 -5.02
N MET A 553 -2.53 -8.33 -4.11
CA MET A 553 -1.09 -8.25 -3.84
C MET A 553 -0.27 -8.64 -5.08
N ALA A 554 -0.63 -9.72 -5.76
CA ALA A 554 0.02 -10.14 -7.01
C ALA A 554 -0.12 -9.08 -8.13
N ARG A 555 -1.28 -8.41 -8.24
CA ARG A 555 -1.47 -7.25 -9.14
C ARG A 555 -0.49 -6.12 -8.83
N LEU A 556 -0.30 -5.80 -7.55
CA LEU A 556 0.68 -4.78 -7.16
C LEU A 556 2.11 -5.21 -7.53
N ARG A 557 2.50 -6.47 -7.27
CA ARG A 557 3.85 -6.96 -7.62
C ARG A 557 4.13 -6.96 -9.13
N ALA A 558 3.12 -7.25 -9.95
CA ALA A 558 3.26 -7.18 -11.41
C ALA A 558 3.62 -5.76 -11.88
N VAL A 559 2.96 -4.72 -11.33
CA VAL A 559 3.25 -3.30 -11.63
C VAL A 559 4.53 -2.82 -11.00
N GLU A 560 4.79 -3.21 -9.76
CA GLU A 560 6.00 -2.84 -9.01
C GLU A 560 7.26 -3.35 -9.72
N HIS A 561 7.23 -4.55 -10.28
CA HIS A 561 8.39 -5.17 -10.92
C HIS A 561 8.35 -5.16 -12.46
N GLY A 562 7.25 -4.77 -13.08
CA GLY A 562 7.10 -4.71 -14.54
C GLY A 562 7.08 -6.09 -15.21
N LYS A 563 6.66 -7.13 -14.48
CA LYS A 563 6.68 -8.53 -14.93
C LYS A 563 5.29 -9.14 -14.87
N TRP A 564 5.07 -10.17 -15.68
CA TRP A 564 3.87 -10.99 -15.54
C TRP A 564 3.89 -11.73 -14.20
N ALA A 565 2.72 -11.77 -13.55
CA ALA A 565 2.48 -12.64 -12.40
C ALA A 565 1.40 -13.68 -12.75
N VAL A 566 1.64 -14.94 -12.39
CA VAL A 566 0.65 -16.01 -12.48
C VAL A 566 0.34 -16.52 -11.09
N VAL A 567 -0.91 -16.35 -10.66
CA VAL A 567 -1.41 -16.91 -9.40
C VAL A 567 -1.95 -18.30 -9.70
N ALA A 568 -1.33 -19.32 -9.10
CA ALA A 568 -1.76 -20.70 -9.18
C ALA A 568 -2.36 -21.09 -7.82
N SER A 569 -3.68 -21.26 -7.77
CA SER A 569 -4.39 -21.64 -6.56
C SER A 569 -4.99 -23.05 -6.62
N THR A 570 -4.95 -23.79 -5.51
CA THR A 570 -5.54 -25.13 -5.40
C THR A 570 -7.06 -25.09 -5.53
N SER A 571 -7.72 -24.16 -4.82
CA SER A 571 -9.17 -23.95 -4.90
C SER A 571 -9.60 -22.49 -4.67
N GLY A 572 -8.65 -21.55 -4.68
CA GLY A 572 -8.92 -20.12 -4.65
C GLY A 572 -9.12 -19.55 -6.05
N ILE A 573 -8.74 -18.29 -6.22
CA ILE A 573 -8.68 -17.62 -7.52
C ILE A 573 -7.29 -17.85 -8.11
N SER A 574 -7.19 -18.66 -9.16
CA SER A 574 -6.03 -18.59 -10.08
C SER A 574 -6.22 -17.44 -11.06
N ALA A 575 -5.14 -16.75 -11.44
CA ALA A 575 -5.18 -15.61 -12.34
C ALA A 575 -3.90 -15.43 -13.16
N THR A 576 -4.00 -14.89 -14.37
CA THR A 576 -2.87 -14.35 -15.14
C THR A 576 -2.92 -12.82 -15.11
N ILE A 577 -1.81 -12.19 -14.73
CA ILE A 577 -1.74 -10.76 -14.41
C ILE A 577 -0.64 -10.12 -15.23
N GLY A 578 -1.01 -9.11 -16.04
CA GLY A 578 -0.10 -8.34 -16.87
C GLY A 578 0.79 -7.39 -16.05
N PRO A 579 1.95 -6.96 -16.60
CA PRO A 579 2.81 -5.95 -15.97
C PRO A 579 2.10 -4.65 -15.60
N ASP A 580 1.00 -4.30 -16.26
CA ASP A 580 0.17 -3.12 -15.95
C ASP A 580 -0.82 -3.34 -14.79
N GLY A 581 -0.85 -4.54 -14.20
CA GLY A 581 -1.77 -4.94 -13.14
C GLY A 581 -3.13 -5.44 -13.63
N THR A 582 -3.33 -5.58 -14.95
CA THR A 582 -4.57 -6.09 -15.54
C THR A 582 -4.68 -7.61 -15.36
N ILE A 583 -5.82 -8.10 -14.86
CA ILE A 583 -6.14 -9.54 -14.88
C ILE A 583 -6.62 -9.90 -16.30
N HIS A 584 -5.98 -10.89 -16.94
CA HIS A 584 -6.34 -11.32 -18.28
C HIS A 584 -7.19 -12.58 -18.32
N ASP A 585 -6.84 -13.60 -17.52
CA ASP A 585 -7.61 -14.82 -17.31
C ASP A 585 -7.76 -15.08 -15.81
N HIS A 586 -8.84 -15.74 -15.39
CA HIS A 586 -9.01 -16.19 -14.01
C HIS A 586 -9.85 -17.47 -13.92
N ALA A 587 -9.67 -18.21 -12.84
CA ALA A 587 -10.54 -19.31 -12.40
C ALA A 587 -11.22 -18.93 -11.07
N GLY A 588 -12.45 -19.39 -10.86
CA GLY A 588 -13.23 -19.05 -9.66
C GLY A 588 -12.92 -19.93 -8.45
N LEU A 589 -13.30 -19.45 -7.26
CA LEU A 589 -13.23 -20.21 -6.01
C LEU A 589 -13.92 -21.58 -6.13
N PHE A 590 -13.30 -22.62 -5.57
CA PHE A 590 -13.75 -24.02 -5.51
C PHE A 590 -14.22 -24.61 -6.84
N SER A 591 -13.61 -24.15 -7.93
CA SER A 591 -13.76 -24.71 -9.28
C SER A 591 -12.46 -25.40 -9.73
N ALA A 592 -12.55 -26.35 -10.66
CA ALA A 592 -11.38 -26.87 -11.38
C ALA A 592 -11.21 -26.09 -12.69
N GLY A 593 -9.97 -25.76 -13.07
CA GLY A 593 -9.68 -24.86 -14.18
C GLY A 593 -8.28 -25.04 -14.78
N THR A 594 -8.10 -24.48 -15.98
CA THR A 594 -6.81 -24.34 -16.64
C THR A 594 -6.78 -22.97 -17.30
N LEU A 595 -5.77 -22.17 -16.99
CA LEU A 595 -5.49 -20.92 -17.70
C LEU A 595 -4.30 -21.16 -18.62
N ILE A 596 -4.35 -20.70 -19.87
CA ILE A 596 -3.24 -20.81 -20.81
C ILE A 596 -3.03 -19.45 -21.47
N ARG A 597 -1.84 -18.88 -21.31
CA ARG A 597 -1.51 -17.60 -21.93
C ARG A 597 -0.08 -17.55 -22.42
N SER A 598 0.10 -16.94 -23.57
CA SER A 598 1.40 -16.52 -24.09
C SER A 598 1.82 -15.22 -23.37
N LEU A 599 2.82 -15.30 -22.50
CA LEU A 599 3.37 -14.19 -21.72
C LEU A 599 4.65 -13.69 -22.39
N ALA A 600 4.76 -12.38 -22.64
CA ALA A 600 6.05 -11.77 -23.00
C ALA A 600 6.90 -11.65 -21.73
N LEU A 601 8.13 -12.16 -21.77
CA LEU A 601 9.07 -12.06 -20.65
C LEU A 601 9.79 -10.70 -20.66
N SER A 602 10.36 -10.32 -19.52
CA SER A 602 11.19 -9.12 -19.42
C SER A 602 12.28 -9.31 -18.38
N ASP A 603 13.50 -8.95 -18.76
CA ASP A 603 14.66 -8.82 -17.87
C ASP A 603 14.77 -7.42 -17.25
N ASP A 604 13.91 -6.48 -17.68
CA ASP A 604 13.95 -5.09 -17.23
C ASP A 604 13.69 -4.96 -15.73
N ARG A 605 14.22 -3.88 -15.16
CA ARG A 605 14.02 -3.51 -13.75
C ARG A 605 13.37 -2.14 -13.70
N THR A 606 12.21 -2.07 -13.06
CA THR A 606 11.51 -0.81 -12.77
C THR A 606 12.32 0.06 -11.82
N LEU A 607 11.99 1.36 -11.73
CA LEU A 607 12.60 2.25 -10.74
C LEU A 607 12.33 1.76 -9.31
N ALA A 608 11.14 1.24 -9.03
CA ALA A 608 10.83 0.63 -7.74
C ALA A 608 11.72 -0.58 -7.42
N THR A 609 11.94 -1.48 -8.38
CA THR A 609 12.86 -2.62 -8.23
C THR A 609 14.29 -2.18 -7.93
N ALA A 610 14.76 -1.13 -8.61
CA ALA A 610 16.10 -0.57 -8.41
C ALA A 610 16.25 0.18 -7.06
N LEU A 611 15.18 0.81 -6.57
CA LEU A 611 15.16 1.52 -5.28
C LEU A 611 14.92 0.59 -4.08
N GLY A 612 14.24 -0.55 -4.27
CA GLY A 612 13.90 -1.49 -3.21
C GLY A 612 13.27 -0.80 -1.98
N GLN A 613 13.90 -0.95 -0.82
CA GLN A 613 13.41 -0.38 0.45
C GLN A 613 13.62 1.14 0.63
N TRP A 614 14.34 1.83 -0.27
CA TRP A 614 14.67 3.26 -0.10
C TRP A 614 13.46 4.19 0.03
N PRO A 615 12.35 4.03 -0.73
CA PRO A 615 11.16 4.89 -0.59
C PRO A 615 10.54 4.77 0.81
N GLU A 616 10.47 3.55 1.35
CA GLU A 616 9.96 3.30 2.70
C GLU A 616 10.85 3.95 3.77
N ALA A 617 12.17 3.78 3.66
CA ALA A 617 13.14 4.39 4.57
C ALA A 617 13.08 5.93 4.53
N LEU A 618 12.89 6.53 3.35
CA LEU A 618 12.69 7.98 3.19
C LEU A 618 11.43 8.45 3.91
N PHE A 619 10.29 7.78 3.72
CA PHE A 619 9.04 8.17 4.37
C PHE A 619 9.09 7.95 5.89
N ALA A 620 9.74 6.90 6.38
CA ALA A 620 10.01 6.70 7.81
C ALA A 620 10.89 7.83 8.39
N ALA A 621 11.94 8.27 7.69
CA ALA A 621 12.78 9.39 8.10
C ALA A 621 11.98 10.72 8.14
N LEU A 622 11.16 11.01 7.13
CA LEU A 622 10.30 12.19 7.09
C LEU A 622 9.28 12.21 8.24
N SER A 623 8.73 11.05 8.60
CA SER A 623 7.87 10.86 9.77
C SER A 623 8.59 11.20 11.08
N GLY A 624 9.84 10.72 11.23
CA GLY A 624 10.72 11.05 12.35
C GLY A 624 11.02 12.55 12.46
N VAL A 625 11.33 13.22 11.34
CA VAL A 625 11.51 14.68 11.30
C VAL A 625 10.23 15.41 11.74
N GLY A 626 9.05 14.90 11.33
CA GLY A 626 7.75 15.40 11.78
C GLY A 626 7.56 15.32 13.30
N ILE A 627 7.97 14.21 13.94
CA ILE A 627 7.97 14.03 15.41
C ILE A 627 8.84 15.09 16.08
N VAL A 628 10.08 15.25 15.62
CA VAL A 628 11.04 16.20 16.21
C VAL A 628 10.54 17.63 16.08
N ALA A 629 10.05 18.03 14.90
CA ALA A 629 9.44 19.35 14.69
C ALA A 629 8.23 19.58 15.63
N ALA A 630 7.36 18.58 15.79
CA ALA A 630 6.23 18.65 16.70
C ALA A 630 6.63 18.76 18.19
N ALA A 631 7.74 18.14 18.60
CA ALA A 631 8.31 18.25 19.95
C ALA A 631 8.91 19.64 20.21
N LEU A 632 9.74 20.15 19.29
CA LEU A 632 10.36 21.48 19.39
C LEU A 632 9.31 22.60 19.47
N LEU A 633 8.20 22.48 18.73
CA LEU A 633 7.07 23.41 18.80
C LEU A 633 6.24 23.31 20.09
N ARG A 634 6.39 22.25 20.92
CA ARG A 634 5.78 22.18 22.26
C ARG A 634 6.62 22.90 23.31
N GLY A 635 7.95 22.87 23.19
CA GLY A 635 8.87 23.54 24.12
C GLY A 635 8.74 25.07 24.06
N ARG A 636 8.46 25.61 22.88
CA ARG A 636 8.18 27.04 22.65
C ARG A 636 6.77 27.45 23.12
N ARG A 637 6.49 27.31 24.42
CA ARG A 637 5.35 28.02 25.04
C ARG A 637 5.62 29.52 24.95
N PRO A 638 4.68 30.36 24.46
CA PRO A 638 4.82 31.80 24.64
C PRO A 638 4.87 32.09 26.14
N ALA A 639 5.83 32.90 26.56
CA ALA A 639 5.86 33.41 27.93
C ALA A 639 4.50 34.05 28.22
N ARG A 640 3.90 33.73 29.37
CA ARG A 640 2.68 34.40 29.83
C ARG A 640 2.96 35.91 29.85
N ALA A 641 2.36 36.65 28.93
CA ALA A 641 2.34 38.10 29.03
C ALA A 641 1.79 38.44 30.42
N GLY A 642 2.55 39.23 31.18
CA GLY A 642 2.21 39.54 32.56
C GLY A 642 0.79 40.10 32.64
N ARG A 643 0.02 39.66 33.63
CA ARG A 643 -1.20 40.41 34.01
C ARG A 643 -0.77 41.84 34.31
N PRO A 644 -1.43 42.87 33.75
CA PRO A 644 -1.21 44.22 34.25
C PRO A 644 -1.59 44.24 35.72
N THR A 645 -0.64 44.64 36.56
CA THR A 645 -0.91 45.02 37.95
C THR A 645 -1.90 46.17 37.90
N ARG A 646 -3.05 46.00 38.55
CA ARG A 646 -3.88 47.16 38.93
C ARG A 646 -3.12 47.87 40.04
N GLU A 647 -2.54 49.01 39.72
CA GLU A 647 -2.27 50.04 40.72
C GLU A 647 -3.63 50.54 41.26
N GLY A 648 -3.67 50.86 42.55
CA GLY A 648 -4.88 51.25 43.28
C GLY A 648 -4.81 52.68 43.79
#